data_AF-A0A1J5T7H4-F1
#
_entry.id   AF-A0A1J5T7H4-F1
#
_cell.length_a   1.000
_cell.length_b   1.000
_cell.length_c   1.000
_cell.angle_alpha   90.00
_cell.angle_beta   90.00
_cell.angle_gamma   90.00
#
_symmetry.space_group_name_H-M   'P 1'
#
loop_
_entity.id
_entity.type
_entity.pdbx_description
1 polymer ?
#
loop_
_entity_poly.entity_id
_entity_poly.type
_entity_poly.pdbx_seq_one_letter_code
_entity_poly.pdbx_strand_id
1 'polypeptide(L)'
;MANRDAPKKSDEKEIRARIQPVIKLLDAPYDLDEFMSVVTEFSAILELYRPLSKPPESDVIAKIEHIVNEIITGEISVTSSIASARPDKKRETLKPHYRSHPHYCLYWHRCADKGLQLQYRALLACFLPVQTRLQSAKVCNPHPFEDIAYLVGLYLRQLSKPSDIELKILRELLPKALPPADLRIRLEEIYSRFQLEFKVTGDLKAIGYLHRALLWFESGVWEQGLKESRKSHAHRESPRHGGSPLNDAKEIVYATGHSQEVGGPLIGRTFYADDAESSEVHQEDSDADPVGEGAKTCESVEIPGQSATAYNSIDRIALTRRRARYAAQAIEMANQNLPITRATLTGFELKALLRTLSDTSLIEWSAFSQRDRAQIAAWGACRFFTGRAPEAMSKMHVQADGRTNNPSCMMLDADRKNIWLPCESPRHRAPDDLGQVLVPAPGFNLNVANTLAPYLRRVSSRTHRLFARNFEEDFGQLLQKINSLHGTSLTLTRVGNCIAGLIAQMAPNDEVMAVYFSGRPPNQHNPSVYSSVPTVRIASLFDQACKRIYELAEFSQVMTETSVFPNLLLDEEEVVGSMHVPKLETLRLTIADILAKLEKSKNIPGTPVHELHNTYTAYVLLFALATTAIRAVRKPIPAWFDIDRATGCCFVSEKDNDTYGNGRVVWLHPALLKQFDEYARHTTRLRQYLALVNLHALDKLDARNSVPLLSSVDSPNRSADESRLQGRAPVLFMLSDYAGHPTDILPDQVVDLLGASWQLRLVSLRHFVRTQLLQAGCSGTLINALLGHGDRGQSPWGDYSTLPPEVWRKQLAEHLAPILNRLGFEIVASPLLKS
;
A
#
# COMPACT_ATOMS: atom_id res chain seq x y z
N MET A 1 -17.46 1.58 53.37
CA MET A 1 -17.45 3.04 53.60
C MET A 1 -16.06 3.58 53.28
N ALA A 2 -15.91 4.10 52.06
CA ALA A 2 -14.95 5.13 51.67
C ALA A 2 -15.41 5.58 50.27
N ASN A 3 -15.89 6.82 50.15
CA ASN A 3 -16.40 7.44 48.94
C ASN A 3 -15.41 7.32 47.77
N ARG A 4 -15.90 6.95 46.59
CA ARG A 4 -15.33 7.39 45.31
C ARG A 4 -16.36 8.29 44.65
N ASP A 5 -16.44 9.51 45.14
CA ASP A 5 -17.09 10.60 44.41
C ASP A 5 -16.32 10.80 43.10
N ALA A 6 -17.00 10.64 41.97
CA ALA A 6 -16.47 11.13 40.70
C ALA A 6 -16.29 12.64 40.84
N PRO A 7 -15.12 13.22 40.46
CA PRO A 7 -14.89 14.64 40.63
C PRO A 7 -15.95 15.45 39.87
N LYS A 8 -16.46 16.51 40.50
CA LYS A 8 -17.39 17.43 39.86
C LYS A 8 -16.64 18.10 38.70
N LYS A 9 -17.32 18.38 37.58
CA LYS A 9 -16.76 19.12 36.42
C LYS A 9 -16.10 20.47 36.78
N SER A 10 -16.38 21.05 37.96
CA SER A 10 -15.68 22.24 38.46
C SER A 10 -14.22 21.96 38.82
N ASP A 11 -13.92 20.78 39.36
CA ASP A 11 -12.60 20.43 39.91
C ASP A 11 -11.60 20.13 38.78
N GLU A 12 -12.07 19.54 37.67
CA GLU A 12 -11.24 19.30 36.48
C GLU A 12 -10.76 20.60 35.82
N LYS A 13 -11.62 21.62 35.78
CA LYS A 13 -11.29 22.93 35.20
C LYS A 13 -10.28 23.69 36.07
N GLU A 14 -10.40 23.55 37.38
CA GLU A 14 -9.46 24.13 38.36
C GLU A 14 -8.08 23.46 38.29
N ILE A 15 -8.03 22.13 38.21
CA ILE A 15 -6.78 21.37 38.06
C ILE A 15 -6.09 21.74 36.73
N ARG A 16 -6.84 21.80 35.62
CA ARG A 16 -6.29 22.24 34.31
C ARG A 16 -5.73 23.66 34.36
N ALA A 17 -6.39 24.57 35.06
CA ALA A 17 -5.90 25.93 35.24
C ALA A 17 -4.60 25.98 36.06
N ARG A 18 -4.47 25.15 37.11
CA ARG A 18 -3.25 25.05 37.93
C ARG A 18 -2.05 24.50 37.16
N ILE A 19 -2.24 23.48 36.31
CA ILE A 19 -1.15 22.86 35.55
C ILE A 19 -0.83 23.56 34.22
N GLN A 20 -1.66 24.53 33.80
CA GLN A 20 -1.49 25.26 32.54
C GLN A 20 -0.09 25.86 32.33
N PRO A 21 0.59 26.43 33.36
CA PRO A 21 1.96 26.92 33.21
C PRO A 21 2.96 25.82 32.83
N VAL A 22 2.79 24.62 33.39
CA VAL A 22 3.63 23.44 33.10
C VAL A 22 3.37 22.95 31.68
N ILE A 23 2.10 22.83 31.28
CA ILE A 23 1.69 22.44 29.91
C ILE A 23 2.27 23.41 28.87
N LYS A 24 2.21 24.71 29.16
CA LYS A 24 2.72 25.74 28.25
C LYS A 24 4.23 25.69 28.10
N LEU A 25 4.99 25.43 29.17
CA LEU A 25 6.45 25.31 29.10
C LEU A 25 6.89 24.03 28.39
N LEU A 26 6.18 22.92 28.64
CA LEU A 26 6.43 21.62 28.00
C LEU A 26 5.97 21.56 26.54
N ASP A 27 5.11 22.48 26.10
CA ASP A 27 4.34 22.39 24.85
C ASP A 27 3.63 21.04 24.76
N ALA A 28 2.98 20.68 25.86
CA ALA A 28 2.32 19.40 25.96
C ALA A 28 1.00 19.40 25.16
N PRO A 29 0.69 18.30 24.45
CA PRO A 29 -0.57 18.19 23.72
C PRO A 29 -1.78 18.23 24.66
N TYR A 30 -2.96 18.58 24.14
CA TYR A 30 -4.19 18.64 24.94
C TYR A 30 -4.65 17.25 25.43
N ASP A 31 -4.27 16.21 24.71
CA ASP A 31 -4.31 14.80 25.06
C ASP A 31 -2.95 14.38 25.67
N LEU A 32 -2.83 14.60 26.97
CA LEU A 32 -1.58 14.50 27.74
C LEU A 32 -1.08 13.05 27.91
N ASP A 33 -0.59 12.42 26.85
CA ASP A 33 -0.09 11.04 26.84
C ASP A 33 1.16 10.85 27.70
N GLU A 34 1.16 9.84 28.57
CA GLU A 34 2.29 9.49 29.46
C GLU A 34 2.81 10.67 30.31
N PHE A 35 1.94 11.65 30.60
CA PHE A 35 2.24 12.90 31.28
C PHE A 35 3.07 12.74 32.55
N MET A 36 2.72 11.79 33.42
CA MET A 36 3.46 11.56 34.67
C MET A 36 4.91 11.13 34.41
N SER A 37 5.18 10.35 33.36
CA SER A 37 6.54 9.94 33.00
C SER A 37 7.36 11.13 32.50
N VAL A 38 6.74 11.96 31.65
CA VAL A 38 7.35 13.17 31.10
C VAL A 38 7.63 14.21 32.19
N VAL A 39 6.66 14.49 33.06
CA VAL A 39 6.80 15.46 34.16
C VAL A 39 7.88 15.03 35.15
N THR A 40 7.97 13.74 35.46
CA THR A 40 9.02 13.20 36.34
C THR A 40 10.42 13.44 35.76
N GLU A 41 10.61 13.17 34.47
CA GLU A 41 11.90 13.39 33.82
C GLU A 41 12.20 14.89 33.64
N PHE A 42 11.17 15.68 33.36
CA PHE A 42 11.28 17.13 33.23
C PHE A 42 11.68 17.82 34.53
N SER A 43 11.21 17.34 35.69
CA SER A 43 11.63 17.83 37.01
C SER A 43 13.15 17.80 37.17
N ALA A 44 13.79 16.68 36.81
CA ALA A 44 15.24 16.52 36.91
C ALA A 44 16.00 17.46 35.94
N ILE A 45 15.36 17.90 34.86
CA ILE A 45 15.94 18.83 33.88
C ILE A 45 15.77 20.28 34.35
N LEU A 46 14.62 20.61 34.96
CA LEU A 46 14.37 21.91 35.58
C LEU A 46 15.34 22.20 36.72
N GLU A 47 15.65 21.22 37.56
CA GLU A 47 16.65 21.35 38.63
C GLU A 47 18.03 21.75 38.09
N LEU A 48 18.43 21.16 36.95
CA LEU A 48 19.70 21.48 36.28
C LEU A 48 19.66 22.84 35.58
N TYR A 49 18.50 23.27 35.09
CA TYR A 49 18.34 24.54 34.38
C TYR A 49 18.19 25.76 35.32
N ARG A 50 17.63 25.58 36.52
CA ARG A 50 17.37 26.65 37.49
C ARG A 50 18.54 27.62 37.71
N PRO A 51 19.80 27.17 37.88
CA PRO A 51 20.94 28.06 38.09
C PRO A 51 21.27 28.96 36.88
N LEU A 52 20.74 28.65 35.70
CA LEU A 52 20.97 29.37 34.44
C LEU A 52 19.90 30.42 34.12
N SER A 53 18.80 30.43 34.88
CA SER A 53 17.67 31.33 34.63
C SER A 53 17.97 32.78 35.04
N LYS A 54 17.53 33.75 34.23
CA LYS A 54 17.71 35.19 34.53
C LYS A 54 16.67 35.68 35.55
N PRO A 55 16.90 36.81 36.25
CA PRO A 55 16.03 37.28 37.35
C PRO A 55 14.52 37.36 37.06
N PRO A 56 14.02 37.75 35.87
CA PRO A 56 12.57 37.70 35.59
C PRO A 56 12.04 36.29 35.24
N GLU A 57 12.90 35.37 34.81
CA GLU A 57 12.57 33.98 34.45
C GLU A 57 12.66 33.04 35.66
N SER A 58 13.56 33.34 36.60
CA SER A 58 13.80 32.59 37.83
C SER A 58 12.53 32.45 38.68
N ASP A 59 11.74 33.52 38.82
CA ASP A 59 10.49 33.51 39.57
C ASP A 59 9.40 32.66 38.90
N VAL A 60 9.39 32.60 37.56
CA VAL A 60 8.45 31.79 36.79
C VAL A 60 8.84 30.32 36.87
N ILE A 61 10.13 30.01 36.76
CA ILE A 61 10.66 28.65 36.85
C ILE A 61 10.49 28.10 38.25
N ALA A 62 10.73 28.89 39.31
CA ALA A 62 10.49 28.49 40.69
C ALA A 62 9.00 28.14 40.94
N LYS A 63 8.07 28.89 40.35
CA LYS A 63 6.63 28.58 40.40
C LYS A 63 6.29 27.29 39.65
N ILE A 64 6.88 27.07 38.48
CA ILE A 64 6.67 25.85 37.69
C ILE A 64 7.26 24.62 38.40
N GLU A 65 8.45 24.73 38.98
CA GLU A 65 9.10 23.70 39.79
C GLU A 65 8.25 23.32 41.00
N HIS A 66 7.66 24.31 41.68
CA HIS A 66 6.72 24.07 42.76
C HIS A 66 5.49 23.27 42.30
N ILE A 67 4.86 23.66 41.18
CA ILE A 67 3.70 22.94 40.61
C ILE A 67 4.08 21.52 40.17
N VAL A 68 5.25 21.34 39.55
CA VAL A 68 5.76 20.01 39.14
C VAL A 68 5.97 19.12 40.36
N ASN A 69 6.52 19.66 41.45
CA ASN A 69 6.67 18.93 42.70
C ASN A 69 5.31 18.55 43.31
N GLU A 70 4.33 19.47 43.36
CA GLU A 70 2.96 19.17 43.81
C GLU A 70 2.30 18.05 42.97
N ILE A 71 2.59 17.98 41.66
CA ILE A 71 2.11 16.90 40.77
C ILE A 71 2.78 15.57 41.12
N ILE A 72 4.10 15.56 41.34
CA ILE A 72 4.87 14.34 41.61
C ILE A 72 4.57 13.77 43.01
N THR A 73 4.41 14.63 44.02
CA THR A 73 4.06 14.23 45.39
C THR A 73 2.59 13.82 45.54
N GLY A 74 1.76 14.13 44.54
CA GLY A 74 0.34 13.79 44.51
C GLY A 74 -0.58 14.80 45.19
N GLU A 75 -0.06 15.98 45.58
CA GLU A 75 -0.84 17.11 46.10
C GLU A 75 -1.77 17.70 45.03
N ILE A 76 -1.37 17.65 43.76
CA ILE A 76 -2.27 17.84 42.61
C ILE A 76 -2.60 16.47 42.01
N SER A 77 -3.85 16.01 42.22
CA SER A 77 -4.32 14.73 41.68
C SER A 77 -4.69 14.84 40.20
N VAL A 78 -3.71 14.65 39.31
CA VAL A 78 -3.89 14.80 37.85
C VAL A 78 -4.54 13.57 37.18
N THR A 79 -4.57 12.42 37.88
CA THR A 79 -5.05 11.12 37.37
C THR A 79 -6.55 11.08 37.06
N SER A 80 -7.34 11.95 37.69
CA SER A 80 -8.79 12.04 37.47
C SER A 80 -9.16 12.95 36.29
N SER A 81 -8.32 13.94 35.96
CA SER A 81 -8.58 15.04 35.01
C SER A 81 -7.92 14.87 33.64
N ILE A 82 -6.91 14.00 33.54
CA ILE A 82 -6.22 13.66 32.28
C ILE A 82 -6.67 12.27 31.81
N ALA A 83 -7.26 12.21 30.61
CA ALA A 83 -7.91 11.01 30.08
C ALA A 83 -6.96 9.80 29.85
N SER A 84 -5.65 10.03 29.68
CA SER A 84 -4.62 9.00 29.44
C SER A 84 -4.08 8.34 30.73
N ALA A 85 -4.42 8.86 31.92
CA ALA A 85 -4.03 8.29 33.21
C ALA A 85 -5.00 7.21 33.74
N ARG A 86 -6.06 6.89 32.98
CA ARG A 86 -7.03 5.84 33.32
C ARG A 86 -6.48 4.48 32.83
N PRO A 87 -6.38 3.46 33.70
CA PRO A 87 -5.75 2.18 33.37
C PRO A 87 -6.45 1.36 32.26
N ASP A 88 -7.66 1.77 31.84
CA ASP A 88 -8.53 1.02 30.93
C ASP A 88 -8.42 1.41 29.43
N LYS A 89 -7.59 2.39 29.06
CA LYS A 89 -7.29 2.70 27.65
C LYS A 89 -6.02 2.00 27.18
N LYS A 90 -6.03 1.47 25.94
CA LYS A 90 -4.83 0.98 25.25
C LYS A 90 -3.75 2.06 25.33
N ARG A 91 -2.55 1.71 25.82
CA ARG A 91 -1.39 2.61 25.87
C ARG A 91 -1.04 3.06 24.45
N GLU A 92 -1.48 4.25 24.06
CA GLU A 92 -1.04 4.91 22.82
C GLU A 92 0.43 5.34 23.00
N THR A 93 1.24 5.19 21.94
CA THR A 93 2.66 5.58 21.98
C THR A 93 2.79 7.06 21.66
N LEU A 94 3.77 7.79 22.20
CA LEU A 94 4.07 9.20 21.84
C LEU A 94 4.44 9.47 20.37
N LYS A 95 4.44 8.43 19.50
CA LYS A 95 4.80 8.54 18.08
C LYS A 95 4.00 9.58 17.29
N PRO A 96 2.66 9.70 17.42
CA PRO A 96 1.86 10.70 16.71
C PRO A 96 2.29 12.13 17.06
N HIS A 97 2.79 12.35 18.27
CA HIS A 97 3.17 13.67 18.78
C HIS A 97 4.58 14.12 18.39
N TYR A 98 5.38 13.26 17.74
CA TYR A 98 6.77 13.61 17.43
C TYR A 98 6.92 14.80 16.49
N ARG A 99 6.00 15.00 15.53
CA ARG A 99 6.06 16.13 14.60
C ARG A 99 5.33 17.36 15.16
N SER A 100 4.19 17.16 15.81
CA SER A 100 3.36 18.23 16.36
C SER A 100 3.95 18.85 17.64
N HIS A 101 4.44 18.02 18.57
CA HIS A 101 4.96 18.41 19.90
C HIS A 101 6.36 17.79 20.19
N PRO A 102 7.39 18.09 19.36
CA PRO A 102 8.72 17.48 19.47
C PRO A 102 9.44 17.78 20.80
N HIS A 103 9.18 18.94 21.41
CA HIS A 103 9.76 19.33 22.70
C HIS A 103 9.21 18.46 23.85
N TYR A 104 7.90 18.27 23.91
CA TYR A 104 7.24 17.40 24.89
C TYR A 104 7.78 15.96 24.83
N CYS A 105 7.86 15.40 23.63
CA CYS A 105 8.25 14.02 23.42
C CYS A 105 9.70 13.70 23.80
N LEU A 106 10.57 14.69 23.89
CA LEU A 106 11.98 14.56 24.28
C LEU A 106 12.12 13.90 25.65
N TYR A 107 11.32 14.39 26.61
CA TYR A 107 11.40 14.08 28.03
C TYR A 107 10.89 12.68 28.38
N TRP A 108 10.32 11.97 27.42
CA TRP A 108 10.00 10.56 27.61
C TRP A 108 11.22 9.64 27.49
N HIS A 109 12.24 10.04 26.73
CA HIS A 109 13.40 9.18 26.44
C HIS A 109 14.49 9.35 27.50
N ARG A 110 14.98 8.22 28.02
CA ARG A 110 16.17 8.16 28.88
C ARG A 110 17.38 7.68 28.10
N CYS A 111 18.57 8.11 28.50
CA CYS A 111 19.81 7.63 27.92
C CYS A 111 19.95 6.13 28.17
N ALA A 112 20.27 5.37 27.12
CA ALA A 112 20.47 3.93 27.20
C ALA A 112 21.69 3.58 28.08
N ASP A 113 22.70 4.45 28.12
CA ASP A 113 23.84 4.32 29.04
C ASP A 113 23.53 5.05 30.36
N LYS A 114 23.34 4.27 31.43
CA LYS A 114 23.06 4.81 32.78
C LYS A 114 24.17 5.73 33.29
N GLY A 115 25.41 5.53 32.87
CA GLY A 115 26.56 6.35 33.27
C GLY A 115 26.57 7.74 32.63
N LEU A 116 25.80 7.95 31.56
CA LEU A 116 25.69 9.22 30.83
C LEU A 116 24.35 9.94 31.03
N GLN A 117 23.45 9.38 31.84
CA GLN A 117 22.12 9.95 32.06
C GLN A 117 22.18 11.40 32.56
N LEU A 118 23.13 11.72 33.43
CA LEU A 118 23.26 13.07 34.00
C LEU A 118 23.79 14.07 32.97
N GLN A 119 24.77 13.68 32.14
CA GLN A 119 25.27 14.48 31.03
C GLN A 119 24.20 14.70 29.96
N TYR A 120 23.40 13.67 29.65
CA TYR A 120 22.26 13.79 28.74
C TYR A 120 21.20 14.75 29.28
N ARG A 121 20.81 14.64 30.56
CA ARG A 121 19.90 15.59 31.21
C ARG A 121 20.45 17.02 31.21
N ALA A 122 21.74 17.20 31.50
CA ALA A 122 22.40 18.50 31.42
C ALA A 122 22.34 19.07 30.00
N LEU A 123 22.56 18.25 28.97
CA LEU A 123 22.39 18.65 27.57
C LEU A 123 20.95 19.09 27.26
N LEU A 124 19.94 18.34 27.72
CA LEU A 124 18.53 18.74 27.56
C LEU A 124 18.23 20.06 28.27
N ALA A 125 18.78 20.27 29.48
CA ALA A 125 18.64 21.51 30.22
C ALA A 125 19.28 22.72 29.49
N CYS A 126 20.43 22.53 28.84
CA CYS A 126 21.04 23.55 27.99
C CYS A 126 20.15 23.92 26.79
N PHE A 127 19.40 22.96 26.24
CA PHE A 127 18.53 23.18 25.07
C PHE A 127 17.13 23.67 25.42
N LEU A 128 16.72 23.67 26.69
CA LEU A 128 15.39 24.16 27.12
C LEU A 128 15.09 25.60 26.66
N PRO A 129 16.01 26.59 26.76
CA PRO A 129 15.80 27.93 26.21
C PRO A 129 15.68 27.93 24.68
N VAL A 130 16.47 27.08 24.01
CA VAL A 130 16.49 26.96 22.55
C VAL A 130 15.16 26.41 22.04
N GLN A 131 14.64 25.36 22.68
CA GLN A 131 13.35 24.75 22.37
C GLN A 131 12.19 25.71 22.63
N THR A 132 12.20 26.42 23.77
CA THR A 132 11.18 27.43 24.11
C THR A 132 11.14 28.57 23.08
N ARG A 133 12.31 29.04 22.63
CA ARG A 133 12.39 30.07 21.59
C ARG A 133 11.97 29.54 20.22
N LEU A 134 12.35 28.31 19.87
CA LEU A 134 11.92 27.65 18.62
C LEU A 134 10.41 27.49 18.56
N GLN A 135 9.75 27.19 19.68
CA GLN A 135 8.29 27.10 19.76
C GLN A 135 7.63 28.45 19.54
N SER A 136 8.16 29.49 20.18
CA SER A 136 7.67 30.86 19.96
C SER A 136 7.83 31.27 18.49
N ALA A 137 8.95 30.91 17.86
CA ALA A 137 9.19 31.15 16.44
C ALA A 137 8.27 30.32 15.52
N LYS A 138 8.04 29.04 15.84
CA LYS A 138 7.11 28.13 15.13
C LYS A 138 5.68 28.67 15.14
N VAL A 139 5.20 29.19 16.26
CA VAL A 139 3.84 29.76 16.38
C VAL A 139 3.70 31.04 15.54
N CYS A 140 4.71 31.90 15.55
CA CYS A 140 4.67 33.18 14.81
C CYS A 140 4.95 33.02 13.31
N ASN A 141 5.80 32.07 12.92
CA ASN A 141 6.17 31.78 11.54
C ASN A 141 6.44 30.28 11.36
N PRO A 142 5.42 29.49 10.97
CA PRO A 142 5.54 28.03 10.90
C PRO A 142 6.65 27.52 9.97
N HIS A 143 6.89 28.16 8.83
CA HIS A 143 7.96 27.74 7.91
C HIS A 143 9.15 28.72 7.97
N PRO A 144 10.39 28.26 8.21
CA PRO A 144 10.86 26.87 8.31
C PRO A 144 10.91 26.30 9.74
N PHE A 145 10.39 27.01 10.74
CA PHE A 145 10.65 26.70 12.15
C PHE A 145 9.94 25.45 12.68
N GLU A 146 8.89 24.99 12.01
CA GLU A 146 8.24 23.71 12.28
C GLU A 146 9.19 22.53 12.02
N ASP A 147 9.82 22.50 10.85
CA ASP A 147 10.80 21.46 10.49
C ASP A 147 12.05 21.56 11.37
N ILE A 148 12.50 22.77 11.69
CA ILE A 148 13.64 22.99 12.59
C ILE A 148 13.34 22.46 14.00
N ALA A 149 12.18 22.79 14.57
CA ALA A 149 11.78 22.32 15.90
C ALA A 149 11.67 20.78 15.93
N TYR A 150 11.13 20.18 14.86
CA TYR A 150 11.10 18.74 14.71
C TYR A 150 12.51 18.12 14.67
N LEU A 151 13.41 18.65 13.83
CA LEU A 151 14.77 18.12 13.68
C LEU A 151 15.59 18.25 14.97
N VAL A 152 15.51 19.38 15.67
CA VAL A 152 16.19 19.57 16.97
C VAL A 152 15.68 18.55 18.00
N GLY A 153 14.36 18.36 18.10
CA GLY A 153 13.78 17.36 18.99
C GLY A 153 14.16 15.92 18.61
N LEU A 154 14.15 15.60 17.31
CA LEU A 154 14.55 14.32 16.76
C LEU A 154 16.02 13.99 17.10
N TYR A 155 16.92 14.94 16.89
CA TYR A 155 18.36 14.72 17.09
C TYR A 155 18.75 14.67 18.57
N LEU A 156 18.16 15.52 19.42
CA LEU A 156 18.33 15.38 20.88
C LEU A 156 17.83 14.01 21.34
N ARG A 157 16.67 13.55 20.83
CA ARG A 157 16.16 12.20 21.12
C ARG A 157 17.08 11.10 20.64
N GLN A 158 17.66 11.19 19.44
CA GLN A 158 18.59 10.17 18.94
C GLN A 158 19.82 10.01 19.84
N LEU A 159 20.27 11.10 20.48
CA LEU A 159 21.36 11.06 21.47
C LEU A 159 21.01 10.34 22.77
N SER A 160 19.75 9.95 23.00
CA SER A 160 19.42 8.98 24.05
C SER A 160 19.98 7.58 23.77
N LYS A 161 20.30 7.27 22.50
CA LYS A 161 20.94 6.03 22.04
C LYS A 161 22.13 6.38 21.13
N PRO A 162 23.21 6.96 21.69
CA PRO A 162 24.30 7.52 20.89
C PRO A 162 25.09 6.42 20.17
N SER A 163 25.60 6.73 18.97
CA SER A 163 26.62 5.94 18.29
C SER A 163 27.95 5.93 19.05
N ASP A 164 28.90 5.06 18.68
CA ASP A 164 30.20 4.94 19.35
C ASP A 164 31.00 6.25 19.41
N ILE A 165 30.86 7.11 18.38
CA ILE A 165 31.53 8.40 18.31
C ILE A 165 30.78 9.45 19.13
N GLU A 166 29.44 9.50 19.03
CA GLU A 166 28.61 10.39 19.85
C GLU A 166 28.77 10.09 21.35
N LEU A 167 28.96 8.81 21.71
CA LEU A 167 29.20 8.38 23.08
C LEU A 167 30.51 8.96 23.63
N LYS A 168 31.56 9.06 22.81
CA LYS A 168 32.81 9.74 23.19
C LYS A 168 32.60 11.24 23.41
N ILE A 169 31.78 11.87 22.56
CA ILE A 169 31.48 13.30 22.67
C ILE A 169 30.65 13.58 23.93
N LEU A 170 29.61 12.78 24.20
CA LEU A 170 28.75 12.92 25.40
C LEU A 170 29.54 12.71 26.71
N ARG A 171 30.57 11.86 26.71
CA ARG A 171 31.47 11.67 27.87
C ARG A 171 32.29 12.91 28.22
N GLU A 172 32.61 13.75 27.23
CA GLU A 172 33.37 15.00 27.42
C GLU A 172 32.48 16.19 27.84
N LEU A 173 31.16 16.02 27.77
CA LEU A 173 30.21 17.02 28.27
C LEU A 173 30.15 16.99 29.80
N LEU A 174 29.89 18.16 30.38
CA LEU A 174 29.80 18.31 31.82
C LEU A 174 28.43 17.80 32.32
N PRO A 175 28.36 17.15 33.49
CA PRO A 175 27.10 16.74 34.12
C PRO A 175 26.32 17.92 34.75
N LYS A 176 26.64 19.16 34.37
CA LYS A 176 25.96 20.39 34.78
C LYS A 176 25.51 21.16 33.54
N ALA A 177 24.34 21.78 33.60
CA ALA A 177 23.86 22.60 32.50
C ALA A 177 24.75 23.84 32.32
N LEU A 178 24.92 24.24 31.07
CA LEU A 178 25.64 25.44 30.65
C LEU A 178 24.67 26.37 29.91
N PRO A 179 24.87 27.69 29.95
CA PRO A 179 24.20 28.59 29.01
C PRO A 179 24.39 28.11 27.56
N PRO A 180 23.40 28.27 26.66
CA PRO A 180 23.50 27.81 25.26
C PRO A 180 24.79 28.26 24.55
N ALA A 181 25.27 29.48 24.82
CA ALA A 181 26.51 29.99 24.26
C ALA A 181 27.76 29.25 24.76
N ASP A 182 27.82 28.97 26.06
CA ASP A 182 28.93 28.23 26.66
C ASP A 182 28.92 26.76 26.21
N LEU A 183 27.74 26.16 26.01
CA LEU A 183 27.61 24.83 25.43
C LEU A 183 28.15 24.79 24.00
N ARG A 184 27.86 25.81 23.17
CA ARG A 184 28.37 25.89 21.80
C ARG A 184 29.91 25.92 21.80
N ILE A 185 30.51 26.80 22.60
CA ILE A 185 31.97 26.90 22.75
C ILE A 185 32.55 25.55 23.19
N ARG A 186 31.91 24.90 24.17
CA ARG A 186 32.36 23.58 24.66
C ARG A 186 32.28 22.50 23.58
N LEU A 187 31.24 22.48 22.76
CA LEU A 187 31.13 21.55 21.63
C LEU A 187 32.21 21.80 20.58
N GLU A 188 32.50 23.07 20.27
CA GLU A 188 33.57 23.47 19.34
C GLU A 188 34.96 23.03 19.84
N GLU A 189 35.24 23.17 21.14
CA GLU A 189 36.47 22.66 21.77
C GLU A 189 36.60 21.13 21.63
N ILE A 190 35.51 20.41 21.91
CA ILE A 190 35.49 18.94 21.80
C ILE A 190 35.70 18.51 20.34
N TYR A 191 35.02 19.16 19.40
CA TYR A 191 35.15 18.87 17.97
C TYR A 191 36.57 19.16 17.45
N SER A 192 37.16 20.29 17.86
CA SER A 192 38.55 20.62 17.54
C SER A 192 39.52 19.57 18.09
N ARG A 193 39.34 19.13 19.35
CA ARG A 193 40.17 18.10 19.97
C ARG A 193 40.11 16.76 19.25
N PHE A 194 38.92 16.36 18.81
CA PHE A 194 38.72 15.12 18.05
C PHE A 194 38.96 15.27 16.53
N GLN A 195 39.37 16.45 16.05
CA GLN A 195 39.57 16.77 14.64
C GLN A 195 38.31 16.48 13.79
N LEU A 196 37.14 16.84 14.33
CA LEU A 196 35.84 16.66 13.71
C LEU A 196 35.32 18.00 13.16
N GLU A 197 34.54 17.91 12.08
CA GLU A 197 33.84 19.06 11.49
C GLU A 197 32.34 18.97 11.75
N PHE A 198 31.70 20.09 12.08
CA PHE A 198 30.24 20.16 12.18
C PHE A 198 29.62 20.04 10.79
N LYS A 199 29.05 18.88 10.48
CA LYS A 199 28.32 18.61 9.24
C LYS A 199 26.88 18.25 9.55
N VAL A 200 25.95 18.78 8.76
CA VAL A 200 24.52 18.42 8.81
C VAL A 200 24.21 17.14 7.99
N THR A 201 25.25 16.46 7.50
CA THR A 201 25.20 15.22 6.73
C THR A 201 26.24 14.23 7.26
N GLY A 202 25.99 12.92 7.15
CA GLY A 202 26.91 11.88 7.63
C GLY A 202 26.65 11.43 9.06
N ASP A 203 27.61 10.72 9.64
CA ASP A 203 27.44 9.94 10.89
C ASP A 203 27.24 10.80 12.15
N LEU A 204 27.67 12.08 12.14
CA LEU A 204 27.53 13.02 13.26
C LEU A 204 26.52 14.15 12.99
N LYS A 205 25.60 13.94 12.02
CA LYS A 205 24.61 14.94 11.62
C LYS A 205 23.75 15.45 12.79
N ALA A 206 23.49 14.62 13.80
CA ALA A 206 22.70 15.01 14.96
C ALA A 206 23.34 16.20 15.68
N ILE A 207 24.60 16.08 16.08
CA ILE A 207 25.33 17.14 16.77
C ILE A 207 25.59 18.34 15.84
N GLY A 208 25.80 18.11 14.54
CA GLY A 208 25.90 19.19 13.54
C GLY A 208 24.65 20.07 13.46
N TYR A 209 23.45 19.46 13.47
CA TYR A 209 22.19 20.21 13.51
C TYR A 209 21.97 20.92 14.85
N LEU A 210 22.36 20.31 15.97
CA LEU A 210 22.27 20.93 17.29
C LEU A 210 23.20 22.15 17.42
N HIS A 211 24.43 22.07 16.88
CA HIS A 211 25.35 23.21 16.81
C HIS A 211 24.77 24.37 16.01
N ARG A 212 24.13 24.09 14.86
CA ARG A 212 23.42 25.11 14.06
C ARG A 212 22.25 25.74 14.81
N ALA A 213 21.52 24.96 15.61
CA ALA A 213 20.44 25.48 16.45
C ALA A 213 20.95 26.41 17.56
N LEU A 214 22.13 26.12 18.13
CA LEU A 214 22.79 27.01 19.10
C LEU A 214 23.25 28.32 18.45
N LEU A 215 23.83 28.25 17.23
CA LEU A 215 24.19 29.44 16.46
C LEU A 215 22.96 30.32 16.17
N TRP A 216 21.85 29.73 15.73
CA TRP A 216 20.60 30.46 15.54
C TRP A 216 20.07 31.09 16.83
N PHE A 217 20.19 30.39 17.95
CA PHE A 217 19.75 30.92 19.23
C PHE A 217 20.55 32.18 19.63
N GLU A 218 21.82 32.26 19.28
CA GLU A 218 22.63 33.47 19.52
C GLU A 218 22.35 34.57 18.49
N SER A 219 22.36 34.24 17.20
CA SER A 219 22.31 35.23 16.11
C SER A 219 20.90 35.69 15.76
N GLY A 220 19.87 34.88 16.08
CA GLY A 220 18.51 35.04 15.56
C GLY A 220 18.36 34.77 14.06
N VAL A 221 19.47 34.54 13.36
CA VAL A 221 19.53 34.31 11.92
C VAL A 221 19.74 32.82 11.71
N TRP A 222 18.73 32.16 11.16
CA TRP A 222 18.91 30.80 10.69
C TRP A 222 19.57 30.95 9.33
N GLU A 223 20.90 30.98 9.27
CA GLU A 223 21.61 31.10 8.01
C GLU A 223 21.08 29.99 7.09
N GLN A 224 20.37 30.36 6.02
CA GLN A 224 20.29 29.52 4.85
C GLN A 224 21.73 29.50 4.34
N GLY A 225 22.50 28.50 4.79
CA GLY A 225 23.87 28.30 4.32
C GLY A 225 23.88 28.53 2.81
N LEU A 226 24.88 29.32 2.38
CA LEU A 226 25.13 29.70 0.99
C LEU A 226 24.36 28.83 0.01
N LYS A 227 23.64 29.47 -0.92
CA LYS A 227 23.45 28.90 -2.25
C LYS A 227 24.83 28.60 -2.84
N GLU A 228 25.51 27.56 -2.36
CA GLU A 228 26.34 26.75 -3.21
C GLU A 228 25.39 26.30 -4.30
N SER A 229 25.66 26.83 -5.49
CA SER A 229 24.92 26.50 -6.68
C SER A 229 24.68 25.00 -6.66
N ARG A 230 23.41 24.57 -6.69
CA ARG A 230 23.07 23.23 -7.17
C ARG A 230 23.35 23.20 -8.67
N LYS A 231 24.63 23.33 -9.04
CA LYS A 231 25.16 22.72 -10.24
C LYS A 231 25.29 21.24 -9.90
N SER A 232 24.39 20.49 -10.51
CA SER A 232 24.55 19.09 -10.90
C SER A 232 25.97 18.51 -10.71
N HIS A 233 26.12 17.63 -9.72
CA HIS A 233 26.99 16.46 -9.80
C HIS A 233 26.11 15.29 -9.32
N ALA A 234 25.47 14.54 -10.21
CA ALA A 234 26.11 13.56 -11.09
C ALA A 234 27.17 12.77 -10.32
N HIS A 235 26.82 11.52 -10.01
CA HIS A 235 27.73 10.47 -9.62
C HIS A 235 29.09 10.60 -10.30
N ARG A 236 30.18 10.54 -9.51
CA ARG A 236 31.37 9.80 -9.91
C ARG A 236 31.91 9.10 -8.67
N GLU A 237 31.80 7.78 -8.67
CA GLU A 237 32.89 6.90 -9.07
C GLU A 237 33.99 6.89 -8.02
N SER A 238 34.08 5.74 -7.35
CA SER A 238 35.29 5.25 -6.73
C SER A 238 36.52 5.53 -7.59
N PRO A 239 37.66 5.91 -7.00
CA PRO A 239 38.88 6.18 -7.74
C PRO A 239 39.42 4.89 -8.36
N ARG A 240 39.53 4.85 -9.68
CA ARG A 240 40.60 4.13 -10.37
C ARG A 240 41.38 5.12 -11.22
N HIS A 241 42.57 5.42 -10.73
CA HIS A 241 43.78 5.88 -11.43
C HIS A 241 43.63 6.57 -12.81
N GLY A 242 44.01 7.86 -12.82
CA GLY A 242 45.02 8.40 -13.73
C GLY A 242 44.59 8.83 -15.14
N GLY A 243 44.71 10.12 -15.45
CA GLY A 243 44.79 10.62 -16.83
C GLY A 243 44.14 12.00 -17.04
N SER A 244 44.98 13.00 -17.34
CA SER A 244 44.72 14.44 -17.48
C SER A 244 43.71 14.87 -18.57
N PRO A 245 43.23 16.13 -18.54
CA PRO A 245 42.05 16.61 -19.27
C PRO A 245 42.40 17.24 -20.64
N LEU A 246 41.43 17.28 -21.57
CA LEU A 246 41.42 18.21 -22.70
C LEU A 246 39.97 18.55 -23.11
N ASN A 247 39.77 19.85 -23.34
CA ASN A 247 38.57 20.50 -23.87
C ASN A 247 38.19 19.99 -25.26
N ASP A 248 36.90 19.94 -25.58
CA ASP A 248 36.26 20.86 -26.53
C ASP A 248 34.80 20.49 -26.78
N ALA A 249 33.98 21.53 -26.97
CA ALA A 249 32.57 21.45 -27.29
C ALA A 249 32.31 20.80 -28.66
N LYS A 250 31.18 20.10 -28.79
CA LYS A 250 30.25 20.19 -29.93
C LYS A 250 28.95 19.44 -29.70
N GLU A 251 27.86 20.10 -30.07
CA GLU A 251 26.50 19.59 -30.26
C GLU A 251 26.49 18.24 -30.99
N ILE A 252 25.63 17.30 -30.57
CA ILE A 252 25.14 16.26 -31.48
C ILE A 252 23.62 16.11 -31.36
N VAL A 253 23.04 16.34 -32.52
CA VAL A 253 21.66 16.22 -33.01
C VAL A 253 21.12 14.79 -32.85
N TYR A 254 19.82 14.68 -32.57
CA TYR A 254 19.06 13.43 -32.64
C TYR A 254 19.12 12.84 -34.05
N ALA A 255 19.67 11.63 -34.19
CA ALA A 255 19.60 10.85 -35.42
C ALA A 255 18.88 9.52 -35.15
N THR A 256 17.68 9.42 -35.71
CA THR A 256 17.02 8.16 -36.07
C THR A 256 17.91 7.39 -37.06
N GLY A 257 18.07 6.09 -36.85
CA GLY A 257 18.87 5.24 -37.74
C GLY A 257 18.25 3.86 -37.93
N HIS A 258 17.82 3.57 -39.16
CA HIS A 258 17.50 2.24 -39.66
C HIS A 258 18.76 1.41 -39.92
N SER A 259 18.59 0.09 -39.75
CA SER A 259 19.20 -1.07 -40.45
C SER A 259 20.72 -1.36 -40.41
N GLN A 260 20.98 -2.56 -39.85
CA GLN A 260 21.95 -3.61 -40.21
C GLN A 260 23.47 -3.35 -40.09
N GLU A 261 24.07 -4.07 -39.14
CA GLU A 261 25.15 -5.02 -39.45
C GLU A 261 25.05 -6.27 -38.54
N VAL A 262 25.43 -7.40 -39.12
CA VAL A 262 25.19 -8.78 -38.69
C VAL A 262 26.30 -9.28 -37.76
N GLY A 263 25.94 -10.00 -36.69
CA GLY A 263 26.82 -11.06 -36.15
C GLY A 263 27.64 -10.80 -34.89
N GLY A 264 27.10 -10.13 -33.85
CA GLY A 264 27.72 -10.10 -32.51
C GLY A 264 26.70 -10.36 -31.38
N PRO A 265 27.07 -11.04 -30.28
CA PRO A 265 26.15 -11.26 -29.16
C PRO A 265 25.83 -9.91 -28.50
N LEU A 266 24.59 -9.47 -28.66
CA LEU A 266 24.02 -8.31 -27.97
C LEU A 266 23.96 -8.60 -26.46
N ILE A 267 25.02 -8.27 -25.74
CA ILE A 267 24.97 -8.13 -24.29
C ILE A 267 24.43 -6.73 -24.01
N GLY A 268 23.10 -6.60 -24.03
CA GLY A 268 22.41 -5.38 -23.60
C GLY A 268 22.68 -5.14 -22.12
N ARG A 269 23.58 -4.19 -21.81
CA ARG A 269 23.73 -3.66 -20.45
C ARG A 269 22.65 -2.61 -20.24
N THR A 270 21.64 -2.95 -19.46
CA THR A 270 20.68 -1.99 -18.96
C THR A 270 21.29 -1.15 -17.85
N PHE A 271 21.10 0.17 -17.93
CA PHE A 271 21.29 1.07 -16.80
C PHE A 271 19.94 1.29 -16.12
N TYR A 272 19.88 1.13 -14.81
CA TYR A 272 18.70 1.42 -14.00
C TYR A 272 19.09 2.44 -12.93
N ALA A 273 18.19 3.39 -12.68
CA ALA A 273 18.26 4.31 -11.55
C ALA A 273 18.15 3.55 -10.22
N ASP A 274 18.88 4.02 -9.21
CA ASP A 274 18.97 3.39 -7.90
C ASP A 274 17.64 3.50 -7.13
N ASP A 275 17.00 2.36 -6.84
CA ASP A 275 15.98 2.26 -5.78
C ASP A 275 16.68 2.35 -4.41
N ALA A 276 16.94 3.58 -3.96
CA ALA A 276 17.49 3.88 -2.64
C ALA A 276 16.43 4.49 -1.72
N GLU A 277 15.15 4.17 -1.86
CA GLU A 277 14.11 4.66 -0.95
C GLU A 277 13.09 3.56 -0.63
N SER A 278 13.25 2.96 0.55
CA SER A 278 12.20 2.18 1.17
C SER A 278 11.82 2.82 2.50
N SER A 279 10.55 3.23 2.59
CA SER A 279 9.77 3.49 3.80
C SER A 279 9.83 4.90 4.39
N GLU A 280 9.26 5.89 3.69
CA GLU A 280 8.50 6.96 4.33
C GLU A 280 7.14 7.08 3.62
N VAL A 281 6.15 6.32 4.11
CA VAL A 281 4.75 6.56 3.72
C VAL A 281 4.22 7.62 4.66
N HIS A 282 4.04 8.84 4.13
CA HIS A 282 3.18 9.85 4.72
C HIS A 282 1.74 9.32 4.71
N GLN A 283 1.24 8.93 5.89
CA GLN A 283 -0.20 8.71 6.11
C GLN A 283 -0.80 9.98 6.73
N GLU A 284 -1.27 10.87 5.86
CA GLU A 284 -2.36 11.80 6.16
C GLU A 284 -3.29 11.80 4.96
N ASP A 285 -4.22 10.84 4.95
CA ASP A 285 -5.54 11.04 4.37
C ASP A 285 -6.45 9.91 4.88
N SER A 286 -7.63 10.31 5.34
CA SER A 286 -8.65 9.43 5.90
C SER A 286 -9.20 8.50 4.82
N ASP A 287 -8.67 7.30 4.76
CA ASP A 287 -9.39 6.09 4.38
C ASP A 287 -8.72 4.91 5.07
N ALA A 288 -9.51 4.13 5.81
CA ALA A 288 -9.06 2.92 6.45
C ALA A 288 -8.65 1.89 5.37
N ASP A 289 -7.38 1.95 4.97
CA ASP A 289 -6.71 0.91 4.22
C ASP A 289 -6.89 -0.44 4.95
N PRO A 290 -7.03 -1.57 4.23
CA PRO A 290 -6.80 -2.87 4.85
C PRO A 290 -5.43 -2.83 5.53
N VAL A 291 -5.34 -3.37 6.74
CA VAL A 291 -4.12 -3.46 7.54
C VAL A 291 -2.94 -3.89 6.65
N GLY A 292 -2.08 -2.94 6.29
CA GLY A 292 -0.87 -3.14 5.49
C GLY A 292 -1.09 -3.32 3.98
N GLU A 293 -1.27 -2.22 3.24
CA GLU A 293 -0.90 -2.18 1.81
C GLU A 293 0.63 -2.30 1.70
N GLY A 294 1.07 -3.55 1.61
CA GLY A 294 2.43 -3.98 1.39
C GLY A 294 2.39 -5.47 1.13
N ALA A 295 1.78 -5.88 0.02
CA ALA A 295 1.90 -7.24 -0.46
C ALA A 295 3.38 -7.52 -0.75
N LYS A 296 4.07 -8.10 0.22
CA LYS A 296 5.35 -8.75 -0.03
C LYS A 296 5.04 -10.10 -0.66
N THR A 297 4.81 -10.12 -1.97
CA THR A 297 4.99 -11.31 -2.80
C THR A 297 6.48 -11.65 -2.83
N CYS A 298 6.98 -12.21 -1.73
CA CYS A 298 8.24 -12.93 -1.78
C CYS A 298 7.89 -14.41 -1.66
N GLU A 299 7.84 -15.12 -2.79
CA GLU A 299 8.46 -16.44 -2.78
C GLU A 299 9.89 -16.23 -2.31
N SER A 300 10.16 -16.61 -1.06
CA SER A 300 11.50 -16.59 -0.52
C SER A 300 12.32 -17.63 -1.27
N VAL A 301 13.04 -17.18 -2.30
CA VAL A 301 14.08 -18.00 -2.91
C VAL A 301 15.20 -18.14 -1.88
N GLU A 302 15.26 -19.30 -1.22
CA GLU A 302 16.39 -19.64 -0.35
C GLU A 302 17.65 -19.80 -1.21
N ILE A 303 18.48 -18.76 -1.23
CA ILE A 303 19.81 -18.84 -1.84
C ILE A 303 20.75 -19.42 -0.78
N PRO A 304 21.42 -20.56 -1.03
CA PRO A 304 22.32 -21.15 -0.05
C PRO A 304 23.42 -20.16 0.34
N GLY A 305 23.58 -19.96 1.65
CA GLY A 305 24.58 -19.06 2.20
C GLY A 305 25.99 -19.61 2.00
N GLN A 306 26.73 -19.09 1.01
CA GLN A 306 28.18 -19.26 1.01
C GLN A 306 28.79 -18.34 2.09
N SER A 307 29.55 -18.95 3.01
CA SER A 307 30.34 -18.25 4.02
C SER A 307 31.44 -17.44 3.33
N ALA A 308 31.22 -16.15 3.13
CA ALA A 308 32.26 -15.25 2.67
C ALA A 308 33.17 -14.92 3.87
N THR A 309 34.41 -15.40 3.81
CA THR A 309 35.50 -14.95 4.67
C THR A 309 35.73 -13.44 4.48
N ALA A 310 36.00 -12.76 5.59
CA ALA A 310 36.02 -11.31 5.74
C ALA A 310 37.09 -10.61 4.89
N TYR A 311 36.84 -9.35 4.45
CA TYR A 311 37.70 -8.22 4.87
C TYR A 311 37.18 -6.79 4.61
N ASN A 312 36.18 -6.50 3.76
CA ASN A 312 35.73 -5.10 3.54
C ASN A 312 34.20 -4.92 3.63
N SER A 313 33.76 -3.88 4.37
CA SER A 313 32.35 -3.46 4.45
C SER A 313 31.78 -3.01 3.09
N ILE A 314 32.62 -2.42 2.23
CA ILE A 314 32.28 -2.04 0.86
C ILE A 314 32.00 -3.28 0.00
N ASP A 315 32.80 -4.33 0.13
CA ASP A 315 32.58 -5.60 -0.58
C ASP A 315 31.33 -6.31 -0.08
N ARG A 316 30.99 -6.20 1.22
CA ARG A 316 29.69 -6.65 1.75
C ARG A 316 28.52 -5.87 1.16
N ILE A 317 28.59 -4.54 1.08
CA ILE A 317 27.51 -3.73 0.47
C ILE A 317 27.37 -4.07 -1.01
N ALA A 318 28.48 -4.17 -1.75
CA ALA A 318 28.47 -4.54 -3.16
C ALA A 318 27.93 -5.97 -3.40
N LEU A 319 28.32 -6.93 -2.56
CA LEU A 319 27.83 -8.31 -2.62
C LEU A 319 26.34 -8.37 -2.27
N THR A 320 25.90 -7.68 -1.21
CA THR A 320 24.49 -7.58 -0.84
C THR A 320 23.66 -6.93 -1.94
N ARG A 321 24.16 -5.86 -2.57
CA ARG A 321 23.51 -5.23 -3.74
C ARG A 321 23.41 -6.19 -4.91
N ARG A 322 24.47 -6.94 -5.23
CA ARG A 322 24.42 -7.97 -6.28
C ARG A 322 23.41 -9.06 -5.94
N ARG A 323 23.39 -9.56 -4.71
CA ARG A 323 22.41 -10.56 -4.24
C ARG A 323 20.98 -10.04 -4.36
N ALA A 324 20.73 -8.80 -3.93
CA ALA A 324 19.43 -8.15 -4.06
C ALA A 324 19.01 -8.01 -5.53
N ARG A 325 19.93 -7.62 -6.42
CA ARG A 325 19.68 -7.53 -7.87
C ARG A 325 19.34 -8.90 -8.48
N TYR A 326 20.10 -9.95 -8.16
CA TYR A 326 19.81 -11.29 -8.65
C TYR A 326 18.48 -11.83 -8.12
N ALA A 327 18.17 -11.58 -6.85
CA ALA A 327 16.88 -11.95 -6.27
C ALA A 327 15.72 -11.20 -6.96
N ALA A 328 15.88 -9.88 -7.18
CA ALA A 328 14.92 -9.06 -7.89
C ALA A 328 14.69 -9.56 -9.33
N GLN A 329 15.76 -9.87 -10.05
CA GLN A 329 15.69 -10.42 -11.41
C GLN A 329 15.03 -11.80 -11.45
N ALA A 330 15.31 -12.66 -10.46
CA ALA A 330 14.68 -13.97 -10.36
C ALA A 330 13.16 -13.86 -10.11
N ILE A 331 12.74 -12.94 -9.24
CA ILE A 331 11.32 -12.62 -8.99
C ILE A 331 10.68 -12.08 -10.28
N GLU A 332 11.35 -11.16 -10.96
CA GLU A 332 10.89 -10.58 -12.21
C GLU A 332 10.61 -11.66 -13.28
N MET A 333 11.58 -12.55 -13.49
CA MET A 333 11.44 -13.66 -14.43
C MET A 333 10.37 -14.66 -14.01
N ALA A 334 10.19 -14.90 -12.71
CA ALA A 334 9.13 -15.78 -12.20
C ALA A 334 7.74 -15.18 -12.50
N ASN A 335 7.59 -13.87 -12.28
CA ASN A 335 6.32 -13.15 -12.47
C ASN A 335 5.93 -12.98 -13.94
N GLN A 336 6.85 -13.15 -14.90
CA GLN A 336 6.53 -13.05 -16.33
C GLN A 336 5.52 -14.11 -16.80
N ASN A 337 5.26 -15.15 -16.01
CA ASN A 337 4.22 -16.15 -16.26
C ASN A 337 4.26 -16.73 -17.69
N LEU A 338 5.48 -16.93 -18.22
CA LEU A 338 5.67 -17.48 -19.56
C LEU A 338 4.97 -18.85 -19.65
N PRO A 339 4.39 -19.21 -20.82
CA PRO A 339 3.67 -20.48 -20.97
C PRO A 339 4.48 -21.71 -20.58
N ILE A 340 5.79 -21.66 -20.84
CA ILE A 340 6.75 -22.71 -20.51
C ILE A 340 7.86 -22.10 -19.66
N THR A 341 7.96 -22.55 -18.42
CA THR A 341 9.05 -22.21 -17.50
C THR A 341 9.65 -23.49 -16.93
N ARG A 342 10.74 -23.35 -16.15
CA ARG A 342 11.24 -24.47 -15.33
C ARG A 342 10.20 -24.98 -14.32
N ALA A 343 9.20 -24.18 -13.96
CA ALA A 343 8.14 -24.61 -13.04
C ALA A 343 7.11 -25.53 -13.73
N THR A 344 6.91 -25.38 -15.04
CA THR A 344 5.99 -26.22 -15.83
C THR A 344 6.50 -27.66 -15.89
N LEU A 345 5.60 -28.64 -15.71
CA LEU A 345 5.91 -30.06 -15.84
C LEU A 345 5.86 -30.47 -17.32
N THR A 346 6.86 -31.22 -17.77
CA THR A 346 6.86 -31.78 -19.13
C THR A 346 5.88 -32.95 -19.25
N GLY A 347 5.45 -33.28 -20.47
CA GLY A 347 4.58 -34.45 -20.71
C GLY A 347 5.18 -35.76 -20.19
N PHE A 348 6.50 -35.93 -20.32
CA PHE A 348 7.22 -37.08 -19.76
C PHE A 348 7.19 -37.10 -18.22
N GLU A 349 7.45 -35.95 -17.58
CA GLU A 349 7.34 -35.81 -16.12
C GLU A 349 5.93 -36.11 -15.61
N LEU A 350 4.90 -35.62 -16.31
CA LEU A 350 3.50 -35.90 -16.00
C LEU A 350 3.17 -37.39 -16.15
N LYS A 351 3.61 -38.02 -17.25
CA LYS A 351 3.42 -39.45 -17.49
C LYS A 351 4.08 -40.30 -16.41
N ALA A 352 5.33 -39.99 -16.05
CA ALA A 352 6.05 -40.69 -14.99
C ALA A 352 5.36 -40.54 -13.62
N LEU A 353 4.94 -39.32 -13.27
CA LEU A 353 4.22 -39.04 -12.03
C LEU A 353 2.88 -39.78 -11.96
N LEU A 354 2.00 -39.60 -12.95
CA LEU A 354 0.66 -40.18 -12.96
C LEU A 354 0.69 -41.72 -13.04
N ARG A 355 1.66 -42.30 -13.76
CA ARG A 355 1.87 -43.75 -13.78
C ARG A 355 2.29 -44.27 -12.42
N THR A 356 3.25 -43.61 -11.76
CA THR A 356 3.74 -44.01 -10.44
C THR A 356 2.66 -43.92 -9.37
N LEU A 357 1.83 -42.87 -9.39
CA LEU A 357 0.69 -42.73 -8.48
C LEU A 357 -0.41 -43.78 -8.77
N SER A 358 -0.59 -44.13 -10.05
CA SER A 358 -1.62 -45.08 -10.48
C SER A 358 -1.26 -46.52 -10.16
N ASP A 359 0.02 -46.90 -10.17
CA ASP A 359 0.49 -48.26 -9.90
C ASP A 359 1.51 -48.29 -8.76
N THR A 360 1.06 -48.74 -7.58
CA THR A 360 1.87 -48.86 -6.36
C THR A 360 2.76 -50.12 -6.31
N SER A 361 2.75 -50.93 -7.37
CA SER A 361 3.59 -52.12 -7.50
C SER A 361 4.96 -51.85 -8.11
N LEU A 362 5.15 -50.66 -8.70
CA LEU A 362 6.37 -50.31 -9.41
C LEU A 362 7.60 -50.14 -8.48
N ILE A 363 8.80 -50.16 -9.08
CA ILE A 363 10.08 -50.19 -8.37
C ILE A 363 10.35 -48.92 -7.54
N GLU A 364 9.77 -47.80 -7.93
CA GLU A 364 9.77 -46.50 -7.24
C GLU A 364 9.26 -46.66 -5.79
N TRP A 365 8.35 -47.62 -5.56
CA TRP A 365 7.72 -47.87 -4.27
C TRP A 365 8.50 -48.83 -3.37
N SER A 366 9.63 -49.38 -3.84
CA SER A 366 10.42 -50.40 -3.12
C SER A 366 10.83 -49.99 -1.70
N ALA A 367 11.05 -48.69 -1.46
CA ALA A 367 11.43 -48.15 -0.16
C ALA A 367 10.27 -47.98 0.85
N PHE A 368 9.02 -48.14 0.41
CA PHE A 368 7.83 -47.83 1.22
C PHE A 368 7.05 -49.09 1.62
N SER A 369 6.49 -49.05 2.84
CA SER A 369 5.65 -50.12 3.38
C SER A 369 4.39 -50.29 2.54
N GLN A 370 3.94 -51.54 2.29
CA GLN A 370 2.71 -51.80 1.51
C GLN A 370 1.48 -51.10 2.09
N ARG A 371 1.43 -50.87 3.40
CA ARG A 371 0.31 -50.20 4.08
C ARG A 371 0.27 -48.69 3.78
N ASP A 372 1.42 -48.05 3.61
CA ASP A 372 1.51 -46.60 3.39
C ASP A 372 1.43 -46.20 1.91
N ARG A 373 1.79 -47.10 0.97
CA ARG A 373 1.81 -46.80 -0.47
C ARG A 373 0.50 -46.18 -0.98
N ALA A 374 -0.64 -46.72 -0.60
CA ALA A 374 -1.95 -46.20 -1.03
C ALA A 374 -2.24 -44.80 -0.43
N GLN A 375 -1.84 -44.56 0.82
CA GLN A 375 -2.00 -43.27 1.50
C GLN A 375 -1.10 -42.20 0.86
N ILE A 376 0.17 -42.53 0.60
CA ILE A 376 1.14 -41.65 -0.06
C ILE A 376 0.70 -41.33 -1.49
N ALA A 377 0.22 -42.33 -2.25
CA ALA A 377 -0.27 -42.13 -3.61
C ALA A 377 -1.50 -41.20 -3.64
N ALA A 378 -2.45 -41.40 -2.74
CA ALA A 378 -3.62 -40.53 -2.60
C ALA A 378 -3.24 -39.12 -2.14
N TRP A 379 -2.27 -38.98 -1.23
CA TRP A 379 -1.74 -37.69 -0.79
C TRP A 379 -1.09 -36.94 -1.95
N GLY A 380 -0.21 -37.61 -2.71
CA GLY A 380 0.44 -37.04 -3.89
C GLY A 380 -0.56 -36.63 -4.98
N ALA A 381 -1.60 -37.44 -5.20
CA ALA A 381 -2.69 -37.09 -6.12
C ALA A 381 -3.49 -35.88 -5.62
N CYS A 382 -3.81 -35.79 -4.31
CA CYS A 382 -4.44 -34.60 -3.75
C CYS A 382 -3.56 -33.36 -3.92
N ARG A 383 -2.26 -33.46 -3.64
CA ARG A 383 -1.29 -32.36 -3.79
C ARG A 383 -1.27 -31.86 -5.23
N PHE A 384 -1.26 -32.78 -6.19
CA PHE A 384 -1.23 -32.48 -7.63
C PHE A 384 -2.54 -31.88 -8.13
N PHE A 385 -3.69 -32.52 -7.87
CA PHE A 385 -4.96 -32.10 -8.44
C PHE A 385 -5.57 -30.89 -7.77
N THR A 386 -5.40 -30.72 -6.45
CA THR A 386 -6.04 -29.60 -5.72
C THR A 386 -5.13 -28.40 -5.51
N GLY A 387 -3.81 -28.58 -5.65
CA GLY A 387 -2.81 -27.56 -5.34
C GLY A 387 -2.77 -27.09 -3.88
N ARG A 388 -3.52 -27.75 -2.99
CA ARG A 388 -3.65 -27.36 -1.58
C ARG A 388 -2.39 -27.69 -0.78
N ALA A 389 -2.11 -26.86 0.22
CA ALA A 389 -0.99 -27.03 1.14
C ALA A 389 -1.14 -28.30 2.02
N PRO A 390 -0.04 -28.90 2.48
CA PRO A 390 -0.08 -30.13 3.27
C PRO A 390 -0.92 -30.02 4.55
N GLU A 391 -0.97 -28.83 5.16
CA GLU A 391 -1.79 -28.57 6.35
C GLU A 391 -3.28 -28.72 6.05
N ALA A 392 -3.73 -28.28 4.88
CA ALA A 392 -5.13 -28.40 4.47
C ALA A 392 -5.50 -29.86 4.18
N MET A 393 -4.62 -30.60 3.49
CA MET A 393 -4.83 -32.02 3.19
C MET A 393 -4.85 -32.88 4.47
N SER A 394 -4.00 -32.57 5.45
CA SER A 394 -3.97 -33.28 6.75
C SER A 394 -5.29 -33.18 7.54
N LYS A 395 -6.09 -32.14 7.26
CA LYS A 395 -7.39 -31.85 7.89
C LYS A 395 -8.57 -32.26 7.01
N MET A 396 -8.35 -33.01 5.93
CA MET A 396 -9.41 -33.45 5.04
C MET A 396 -10.27 -34.54 5.67
N HIS A 397 -11.59 -34.39 5.60
CA HIS A 397 -12.56 -35.33 6.16
C HIS A 397 -13.45 -35.96 5.08
N VAL A 398 -13.99 -37.14 5.38
CA VAL A 398 -15.01 -37.80 4.56
C VAL A 398 -16.37 -37.57 5.20
N GLN A 399 -17.32 -37.03 4.44
CA GLN A 399 -18.64 -36.67 4.93
C GLN A 399 -19.48 -37.94 5.15
N ALA A 400 -20.03 -38.10 6.37
CA ALA A 400 -20.81 -39.28 6.75
C ALA A 400 -22.33 -39.13 6.50
N ASP A 401 -22.86 -37.90 6.43
CA ASP A 401 -24.27 -37.60 6.16
C ASP A 401 -24.41 -36.24 5.46
N GLY A 402 -25.34 -36.14 4.51
CA GLY A 402 -25.51 -35.06 3.52
C GLY A 402 -25.89 -33.66 4.05
N ARG A 403 -25.41 -33.24 5.22
CA ARG A 403 -25.56 -31.86 5.72
C ARG A 403 -24.41 -30.96 5.29
N THR A 404 -24.73 -30.01 4.43
CA THR A 404 -23.89 -28.95 3.86
C THR A 404 -23.66 -27.81 4.86
N ASN A 405 -22.96 -28.05 5.96
CA ASN A 405 -22.46 -26.95 6.79
C ASN A 405 -21.08 -26.54 6.28
N ASN A 406 -21.06 -25.60 5.32
CA ASN A 406 -19.90 -24.91 4.73
C ASN A 406 -18.63 -24.96 5.60
N PRO A 407 -17.83 -26.03 5.47
CA PRO A 407 -16.78 -26.31 6.42
C PRO A 407 -15.52 -25.52 6.08
N SER A 408 -14.78 -25.13 7.12
CA SER A 408 -13.48 -24.48 6.99
C SER A 408 -12.35 -25.43 6.55
N CYS A 409 -12.65 -26.72 6.36
CA CYS A 409 -11.72 -27.74 5.91
C CYS A 409 -12.24 -28.45 4.66
N MET A 410 -11.34 -29.13 3.95
CA MET A 410 -11.68 -29.91 2.75
C MET A 410 -12.57 -31.10 3.12
N MET A 411 -13.67 -31.28 2.39
CA MET A 411 -14.59 -32.40 2.59
C MET A 411 -14.71 -33.22 1.31
N LEU A 412 -14.68 -34.54 1.45
CA LEU A 412 -14.98 -35.48 0.40
C LEU A 412 -16.37 -36.04 0.61
N ASP A 413 -17.18 -36.13 -0.44
CA ASP A 413 -18.45 -36.83 -0.38
C ASP A 413 -18.28 -38.35 -0.15
N ALA A 414 -19.34 -39.02 0.27
CA ALA A 414 -19.30 -40.46 0.59
C ALA A 414 -18.89 -41.31 -0.63
N ASP A 415 -19.35 -40.93 -1.83
CA ASP A 415 -19.04 -41.59 -3.11
C ASP A 415 -17.63 -41.28 -3.65
N ARG A 416 -16.92 -40.34 -3.02
CA ARG A 416 -15.61 -39.82 -3.39
C ARG A 416 -15.55 -39.23 -4.80
N LYS A 417 -16.69 -38.71 -5.28
CA LYS A 417 -16.83 -38.10 -6.61
C LYS A 417 -16.77 -36.58 -6.55
N ASN A 418 -17.09 -35.97 -5.41
CA ASN A 418 -17.07 -34.53 -5.24
C ASN A 418 -16.23 -34.14 -4.02
N ILE A 419 -15.49 -33.04 -4.18
CA ILE A 419 -14.68 -32.47 -3.10
C ILE A 419 -15.05 -30.99 -2.89
N TRP A 420 -15.33 -30.64 -1.64
CA TRP A 420 -15.47 -29.25 -1.20
C TRP A 420 -14.10 -28.66 -0.87
N LEU A 421 -13.81 -27.51 -1.45
CA LEU A 421 -12.60 -26.73 -1.19
C LEU A 421 -12.94 -25.40 -0.51
N PRO A 422 -12.44 -25.13 0.71
CA PRO A 422 -12.68 -23.85 1.38
C PRO A 422 -11.90 -22.70 0.72
N CYS A 423 -12.45 -21.50 0.77
CA CYS A 423 -11.85 -20.29 0.23
C CYS A 423 -11.96 -19.13 1.23
N GLU A 424 -10.84 -18.49 1.57
CA GLU A 424 -10.85 -17.29 2.41
C GLU A 424 -11.28 -16.08 1.56
N SER A 425 -12.21 -15.29 2.08
CA SER A 425 -12.55 -13.98 1.49
C SER A 425 -11.51 -12.93 1.92
N PRO A 426 -11.21 -11.91 1.10
CA PRO A 426 -10.27 -10.84 1.46
C PRO A 426 -10.64 -10.17 2.79
N ARG A 427 -9.63 -9.93 3.63
CA ARG A 427 -9.80 -9.30 4.96
C ARG A 427 -10.09 -7.81 4.81
N HIS A 428 -11.37 -7.49 4.77
CA HIS A 428 -11.88 -6.12 4.81
C HIS A 428 -13.02 -6.01 5.79
N ARG A 429 -13.29 -4.78 6.26
CA ARG A 429 -14.54 -4.46 6.93
C ARG A 429 -15.69 -4.75 5.97
N ALA A 430 -16.60 -5.63 6.37
CA ALA A 430 -17.81 -5.94 5.59
C ALA A 430 -18.61 -4.66 5.30
N PRO A 431 -19.26 -4.55 4.13
CA PRO A 431 -20.17 -3.44 3.86
C PRO A 431 -21.35 -3.49 4.83
N ASP A 432 -21.89 -2.31 5.16
CA ASP A 432 -22.98 -2.20 6.13
C ASP A 432 -24.30 -2.78 5.58
N ASP A 433 -24.53 -2.70 4.25
CA ASP A 433 -25.68 -3.31 3.56
C ASP A 433 -25.23 -4.47 2.64
N LEU A 434 -25.46 -5.70 3.09
CA LEU A 434 -25.18 -6.93 2.33
C LEU A 434 -26.16 -7.15 1.16
N GLY A 435 -27.33 -6.49 1.15
CA GLY A 435 -28.30 -6.60 0.07
C GLY A 435 -27.80 -6.02 -1.25
N GLN A 436 -26.90 -5.04 -1.16
CA GLN A 436 -26.37 -4.27 -2.30
C GLN A 436 -25.13 -4.89 -2.96
N VAL A 437 -24.51 -5.91 -2.34
CA VAL A 437 -23.27 -6.54 -2.82
C VAL A 437 -23.46 -8.02 -3.17
N LEU A 438 -22.54 -8.57 -3.96
CA LEU A 438 -22.42 -10.02 -4.13
C LEU A 438 -21.90 -10.64 -2.82
N VAL A 439 -22.60 -11.66 -2.32
CA VAL A 439 -22.21 -12.37 -1.10
C VAL A 439 -21.33 -13.55 -1.48
N PRO A 440 -20.02 -13.54 -1.12
CA PRO A 440 -19.14 -14.64 -1.48
C PRO A 440 -19.46 -15.89 -0.65
N ALA A 441 -19.51 -17.03 -1.34
CA ALA A 441 -19.52 -18.34 -0.74
C ALA A 441 -18.18 -18.61 -0.01
N PRO A 442 -18.20 -19.43 1.05
CA PRO A 442 -17.00 -19.78 1.81
C PRO A 442 -16.10 -20.82 1.12
N GLY A 443 -16.45 -21.26 -0.09
CA GLY A 443 -15.75 -22.31 -0.83
C GLY A 443 -16.55 -22.74 -2.05
N PHE A 444 -16.12 -23.83 -2.67
CA PHE A 444 -16.74 -24.38 -3.88
C PHE A 444 -16.55 -25.90 -3.97
N ASN A 445 -17.38 -26.55 -4.78
CA ASN A 445 -17.28 -27.98 -5.06
C ASN A 445 -16.58 -28.25 -6.41
N LEU A 446 -15.76 -29.30 -6.46
CA LEU A 446 -15.18 -29.84 -7.69
C LEU A 446 -15.64 -31.28 -7.91
N ASN A 447 -15.98 -31.61 -9.15
CA ASN A 447 -16.18 -32.99 -9.57
C ASN A 447 -14.82 -33.63 -9.85
N VAL A 448 -14.49 -34.68 -9.11
CA VAL A 448 -13.21 -35.39 -9.20
C VAL A 448 -13.38 -36.87 -9.51
N ALA A 449 -14.56 -37.28 -9.98
CA ALA A 449 -14.92 -38.67 -10.24
C ALA A 449 -13.96 -39.39 -11.20
N ASN A 450 -13.48 -38.68 -12.22
CA ASN A 450 -12.58 -39.21 -13.24
C ASN A 450 -11.10 -38.87 -12.97
N THR A 451 -10.79 -38.01 -12.00
CA THR A 451 -9.43 -37.51 -11.79
C THR A 451 -8.84 -38.03 -10.50
N LEU A 452 -9.31 -37.51 -9.35
CA LEU A 452 -8.77 -37.82 -8.04
C LEU A 452 -9.40 -39.08 -7.40
N ALA A 453 -10.67 -39.36 -7.69
CA ALA A 453 -11.41 -40.47 -7.09
C ALA A 453 -10.75 -41.86 -7.22
N PRO A 454 -10.10 -42.23 -8.35
CA PRO A 454 -9.41 -43.52 -8.49
C PRO A 454 -8.28 -43.74 -7.46
N TYR A 455 -7.61 -42.66 -7.05
CA TYR A 455 -6.58 -42.69 -6.01
C TYR A 455 -7.20 -42.75 -4.62
N LEU A 456 -8.22 -41.90 -4.39
CA LEU A 456 -8.88 -41.82 -3.09
C LEU A 456 -9.56 -43.11 -2.69
N ARG A 457 -10.22 -43.84 -3.60
CA ARG A 457 -10.91 -45.11 -3.30
C ARG A 457 -10.00 -46.20 -2.74
N ARG A 458 -8.68 -46.12 -2.97
CA ARG A 458 -7.68 -47.06 -2.44
C ARG A 458 -7.41 -46.87 -0.95
N VAL A 459 -7.85 -45.74 -0.39
CA VAL A 459 -7.63 -45.37 1.01
C VAL A 459 -8.89 -45.66 1.83
N SER A 460 -8.77 -46.59 2.77
CA SER A 460 -9.80 -46.83 3.79
C SER A 460 -9.65 -45.81 4.92
N SER A 461 -10.74 -45.10 5.24
CA SER A 461 -10.79 -44.16 6.35
C SER A 461 -11.36 -44.90 7.57
N ARG A 462 -10.58 -44.99 8.66
CA ARG A 462 -10.99 -45.60 9.94
C ARG A 462 -11.51 -44.57 10.95
N THR A 463 -11.31 -43.29 10.67
CA THR A 463 -11.71 -42.14 11.51
C THR A 463 -12.51 -41.17 10.64
N HIS A 464 -12.94 -40.01 11.16
CA HIS A 464 -13.53 -38.98 10.31
C HIS A 464 -12.51 -38.33 9.33
N ARG A 465 -11.20 -38.53 9.54
CA ARG A 465 -10.13 -38.01 8.67
C ARG A 465 -9.77 -38.99 7.57
N LEU A 466 -9.47 -38.46 6.37
CA LEU A 466 -9.08 -39.29 5.24
C LEU A 466 -7.66 -39.87 5.42
N PHE A 467 -6.70 -39.03 5.81
CA PHE A 467 -5.29 -39.41 5.99
C PHE A 467 -4.97 -39.65 7.47
N ALA A 468 -4.17 -40.68 7.74
CA ALA A 468 -3.77 -41.05 9.10
C ALA A 468 -2.74 -40.09 9.72
N ARG A 469 -1.84 -39.55 8.88
CA ARG A 469 -0.79 -38.59 9.25
C ARG A 469 -0.46 -37.70 8.05
N ASN A 470 0.45 -36.74 8.24
CA ASN A 470 1.03 -35.98 7.14
C ASN A 470 2.01 -36.86 6.36
N PHE A 471 1.83 -36.97 5.05
CA PHE A 471 2.67 -37.79 4.14
C PHE A 471 3.50 -36.93 3.16
N GLU A 472 3.67 -35.62 3.41
CA GLU A 472 4.42 -34.71 2.51
C GLU A 472 5.89 -35.12 2.36
N GLU A 473 6.56 -35.51 3.45
CA GLU A 473 7.95 -35.99 3.41
C GLU A 473 8.07 -37.32 2.63
N ASP A 474 7.16 -38.26 2.89
CA ASP A 474 7.12 -39.55 2.20
C ASP A 474 6.87 -39.35 0.70
N PHE A 475 5.99 -38.42 0.34
CA PHE A 475 5.75 -38.04 -1.05
C PHE A 475 6.98 -37.37 -1.68
N GLY A 476 7.68 -36.50 -0.93
CA GLY A 476 8.95 -35.91 -1.36
C GLY A 476 10.03 -36.97 -1.66
N GLN A 477 10.14 -38.00 -0.83
CA GLN A 477 11.05 -39.13 -1.07
C GLN A 477 10.65 -39.93 -2.32
N LEU A 478 9.35 -40.13 -2.55
CA LEU A 478 8.86 -40.79 -3.76
C LEU A 478 9.24 -39.98 -5.02
N LEU A 479 9.07 -38.65 -4.99
CA LEU A 479 9.49 -37.78 -6.11
C LEU A 479 11.00 -37.88 -6.37
N GLN A 480 11.83 -37.94 -5.32
CA GLN A 480 13.27 -38.14 -5.47
C GLN A 480 13.59 -39.49 -6.14
N LYS A 481 12.86 -40.57 -5.80
CA LYS A 481 13.02 -41.87 -6.46
C LYS A 481 12.64 -41.81 -7.94
N ILE A 482 11.51 -41.18 -8.27
CA ILE A 482 11.08 -40.95 -9.66
C ILE A 482 12.17 -40.19 -10.42
N ASN A 483 12.71 -39.10 -9.85
CA ASN A 483 13.79 -38.31 -10.44
C ASN A 483 15.04 -39.15 -10.71
N SER A 484 15.47 -39.96 -9.75
CA SER A 484 16.66 -40.81 -9.91
C SER A 484 16.51 -41.90 -10.98
N LEU A 485 15.29 -42.45 -11.15
CA LEU A 485 15.02 -43.55 -12.06
C LEU A 485 14.75 -43.10 -13.49
N HIS A 486 14.04 -41.97 -13.66
CA HIS A 486 13.57 -41.49 -14.96
C HIS A 486 14.31 -40.24 -15.46
N GLY A 487 15.27 -39.71 -14.70
CA GLY A 487 15.99 -38.48 -15.07
C GLY A 487 15.11 -37.22 -15.06
N THR A 488 14.07 -37.20 -14.22
CA THR A 488 13.15 -36.06 -14.08
C THR A 488 13.60 -35.06 -13.03
N SER A 489 12.91 -33.91 -12.92
CA SER A 489 13.23 -32.85 -11.95
C SER A 489 12.04 -32.46 -11.06
N LEU A 490 11.17 -33.42 -10.75
CA LEU A 490 9.94 -33.23 -9.98
C LEU A 490 10.26 -32.74 -8.56
N THR A 491 9.54 -31.71 -8.12
CA THR A 491 9.59 -31.20 -6.74
C THR A 491 8.18 -31.02 -6.20
N LEU A 492 8.02 -30.99 -4.87
CA LEU A 492 6.72 -30.77 -4.22
C LEU A 492 6.05 -29.49 -4.72
N THR A 493 6.82 -28.41 -4.88
CA THR A 493 6.32 -27.12 -5.37
C THR A 493 5.86 -27.19 -6.83
N ARG A 494 6.66 -27.80 -7.74
CA ARG A 494 6.28 -27.93 -9.16
C ARG A 494 5.03 -28.78 -9.34
N VAL A 495 4.92 -29.87 -8.57
CA VAL A 495 3.76 -30.76 -8.58
C VAL A 495 2.53 -30.06 -8.02
N GLY A 496 2.64 -29.39 -6.87
CA GLY A 496 1.52 -28.70 -6.23
C GLY A 496 1.02 -27.48 -7.02
N ASN A 497 1.89 -26.80 -7.77
CA ASN A 497 1.50 -25.62 -8.54
C ASN A 497 1.02 -25.94 -9.96
N CYS A 498 1.07 -27.21 -10.39
CA CYS A 498 0.84 -27.58 -11.79
C CYS A 498 -0.58 -27.24 -12.28
N ILE A 499 -1.62 -27.71 -11.59
CA ILE A 499 -3.02 -27.42 -11.98
C ILE A 499 -3.34 -25.94 -11.81
N ALA A 500 -2.92 -25.33 -10.70
CA ALA A 500 -3.15 -23.91 -10.45
C ALA A 500 -2.48 -23.01 -11.50
N GLY A 501 -1.26 -23.35 -11.92
CA GLY A 501 -0.54 -22.66 -13.00
C GLY A 501 -1.25 -22.79 -14.35
N LEU A 502 -1.77 -23.98 -14.68
CA LEU A 502 -2.59 -24.16 -15.89
C LEU A 502 -3.89 -23.37 -15.82
N ILE A 503 -4.58 -23.36 -14.67
CA ILE A 503 -5.78 -22.54 -14.47
C ILE A 503 -5.45 -21.06 -14.71
N ALA A 504 -4.35 -20.54 -14.19
CA ALA A 504 -3.93 -19.16 -14.43
C ALA A 504 -3.67 -18.87 -15.92
N GLN A 505 -3.07 -19.80 -16.65
CA GLN A 505 -2.82 -19.66 -18.11
C GLN A 505 -4.10 -19.75 -18.94
N MET A 506 -5.07 -20.58 -18.54
CA MET A 506 -6.32 -20.80 -19.27
C MET A 506 -7.39 -19.74 -18.96
N ALA A 507 -7.36 -19.19 -17.75
CA ALA A 507 -8.28 -18.16 -17.30
C ALA A 507 -7.73 -16.79 -17.66
N PRO A 508 -8.25 -16.17 -18.73
CA PRO A 508 -7.53 -15.26 -19.65
C PRO A 508 -6.20 -14.64 -19.12
N ASN A 509 -5.19 -15.48 -18.83
CA ASN A 509 -3.94 -15.13 -18.16
C ASN A 509 -4.08 -14.27 -16.87
N ASP A 510 -4.94 -14.66 -15.93
CA ASP A 510 -5.14 -14.02 -14.62
C ASP A 510 -4.92 -15.02 -13.47
N GLU A 511 -4.02 -14.67 -12.54
CA GLU A 511 -3.65 -15.50 -11.40
C GLU A 511 -4.74 -15.55 -10.31
N VAL A 512 -5.72 -14.65 -10.32
CA VAL A 512 -6.80 -14.59 -9.31
C VAL A 512 -7.52 -15.93 -9.19
N MET A 513 -7.83 -16.59 -10.31
CA MET A 513 -8.50 -17.90 -10.32
C MET A 513 -7.63 -18.96 -9.63
N ALA A 514 -6.32 -18.96 -9.88
CA ALA A 514 -5.38 -19.88 -9.27
C ALA A 514 -5.17 -19.61 -7.77
N VAL A 515 -5.18 -18.34 -7.35
CA VAL A 515 -5.13 -17.96 -5.92
C VAL A 515 -6.30 -18.57 -5.15
N TYR A 516 -7.53 -18.36 -5.63
CA TYR A 516 -8.72 -18.90 -4.99
C TYR A 516 -8.81 -20.43 -5.09
N PHE A 517 -8.42 -21.00 -6.23
CA PHE A 517 -8.37 -22.45 -6.43
C PHE A 517 -7.46 -23.14 -5.41
N SER A 518 -6.21 -22.67 -5.27
CA SER A 518 -5.22 -23.21 -4.34
C SER A 518 -5.46 -22.82 -2.88
N GLY A 519 -6.44 -21.95 -2.61
CA GLY A 519 -6.71 -21.43 -1.27
C GLY A 519 -5.58 -20.58 -0.71
N ARG A 520 -4.82 -19.89 -1.57
CA ARG A 520 -3.82 -18.93 -1.13
C ARG A 520 -4.54 -17.71 -0.53
N PRO A 521 -4.01 -17.10 0.55
CA PRO A 521 -4.63 -15.93 1.15
C PRO A 521 -4.74 -14.78 0.13
N PRO A 522 -5.94 -14.28 -0.20
CA PRO A 522 -6.11 -13.29 -1.26
C PRO A 522 -5.44 -11.95 -0.94
N ASN A 523 -5.26 -11.60 0.34
CA ASN A 523 -4.54 -10.39 0.76
C ASN A 523 -3.04 -10.39 0.40
N GLN A 524 -2.47 -11.53 -0.01
CA GLN A 524 -1.09 -11.60 -0.51
C GLN A 524 -0.99 -11.32 -2.02
N HIS A 525 -2.12 -11.17 -2.71
CA HIS A 525 -2.19 -10.93 -4.14
C HIS A 525 -3.19 -9.80 -4.41
N ASN A 526 -2.67 -8.58 -4.60
CA ASN A 526 -3.48 -7.36 -4.75
C ASN A 526 -4.66 -7.51 -5.73
N PRO A 527 -4.51 -8.14 -6.92
CA PRO A 527 -5.63 -8.33 -7.83
C PRO A 527 -6.78 -9.16 -7.23
N SER A 528 -6.50 -10.16 -6.37
CA SER A 528 -7.54 -10.98 -5.73
C SER A 528 -8.39 -10.18 -4.76
N VAL A 529 -7.83 -9.21 -4.08
CA VAL A 529 -8.53 -8.33 -3.13
C VAL A 529 -9.76 -7.65 -3.77
N TYR A 530 -9.62 -7.29 -5.05
CA TYR A 530 -10.62 -6.56 -5.83
C TYR A 530 -11.54 -7.45 -6.69
N SER A 531 -11.42 -8.78 -6.58
CA SER A 531 -12.11 -9.69 -7.51
C SER A 531 -13.10 -10.60 -6.79
N SER A 532 -14.23 -10.85 -7.44
CA SER A 532 -15.09 -11.99 -7.14
C SER A 532 -15.20 -12.88 -8.37
N VAL A 533 -15.12 -14.19 -8.17
CA VAL A 533 -15.05 -15.16 -9.26
C VAL A 533 -16.16 -16.20 -9.12
N PRO A 534 -16.88 -16.54 -10.21
CA PRO A 534 -17.89 -17.59 -10.17
C PRO A 534 -17.27 -18.96 -9.86
N THR A 535 -17.88 -19.71 -8.95
CA THR A 535 -17.39 -21.04 -8.56
C THR A 535 -17.46 -22.02 -9.73
N VAL A 536 -18.50 -21.91 -10.57
CA VAL A 536 -18.69 -22.70 -11.79
C VAL A 536 -17.54 -22.47 -12.79
N ARG A 537 -17.01 -21.25 -12.86
CA ARG A 537 -15.86 -20.94 -13.71
C ARG A 537 -14.59 -21.64 -13.22
N ILE A 538 -14.33 -21.65 -11.91
CA ILE A 538 -13.20 -22.38 -11.32
C ILE A 538 -13.33 -23.88 -11.61
N ALA A 539 -14.53 -24.45 -11.45
CA ALA A 539 -14.78 -25.87 -11.73
C ALA A 539 -14.55 -26.22 -13.21
N SER A 540 -15.06 -25.40 -14.14
CA SER A 540 -14.83 -25.62 -15.58
C SER A 540 -13.34 -25.52 -15.95
N LEU A 541 -12.61 -24.55 -15.40
CA LEU A 541 -11.17 -24.41 -15.62
C LEU A 541 -10.38 -25.59 -15.06
N PHE A 542 -10.79 -26.12 -13.90
CA PHE A 542 -10.21 -27.33 -13.33
C PHE A 542 -10.41 -28.54 -14.26
N ASP A 543 -11.61 -28.75 -14.79
CA ASP A 543 -11.90 -29.85 -15.72
C ASP A 543 -11.06 -29.74 -17.00
N GLN A 544 -10.96 -28.54 -17.57
CA GLN A 544 -10.15 -28.28 -18.75
C GLN A 544 -8.65 -28.48 -18.48
N ALA A 545 -8.15 -28.02 -17.32
CA ALA A 545 -6.76 -28.24 -16.92
C ALA A 545 -6.46 -29.74 -16.74
N CYS A 546 -7.36 -30.50 -16.12
CA CYS A 546 -7.22 -31.94 -15.97
C CYS A 546 -7.18 -32.65 -17.33
N LYS A 547 -8.10 -32.31 -18.25
CA LYS A 547 -8.10 -32.85 -19.62
C LYS A 547 -6.77 -32.59 -20.31
N ARG A 548 -6.27 -31.35 -20.23
CA ARG A 548 -4.99 -30.97 -20.83
C ARG A 548 -3.81 -31.75 -20.26
N ILE A 549 -3.78 -31.98 -18.94
CA ILE A 549 -2.75 -32.80 -18.28
C ILE A 549 -2.77 -34.25 -18.79
N TYR A 550 -3.95 -34.86 -18.89
CA TYR A 550 -4.05 -36.25 -19.36
C TYR A 550 -3.63 -36.39 -20.83
N GLU A 551 -3.96 -35.42 -21.68
CA GLU A 551 -3.47 -35.35 -23.06
C GLU A 551 -1.94 -35.26 -23.10
N LEU A 552 -1.34 -34.36 -22.32
CA LEU A 552 0.12 -34.19 -22.26
C LEU A 552 0.84 -35.41 -21.69
N ALA A 553 0.20 -36.15 -20.79
CA ALA A 553 0.72 -37.38 -20.19
C ALA A 553 0.48 -38.63 -21.04
N GLU A 554 -0.23 -38.50 -22.17
CA GLU A 554 -0.66 -39.62 -23.04
C GLU A 554 -1.48 -40.69 -22.29
N PHE A 555 -2.29 -40.27 -21.31
CA PHE A 555 -3.17 -41.17 -20.57
C PHE A 555 -4.55 -41.22 -21.25
N SER A 556 -4.98 -42.42 -21.65
CA SER A 556 -6.30 -42.64 -22.25
C SER A 556 -7.38 -42.62 -21.18
N GLN A 557 -8.06 -41.49 -21.00
CA GLN A 557 -9.23 -41.41 -20.13
C GLN A 557 -10.39 -40.68 -20.84
N VAL A 558 -11.58 -41.24 -20.75
CA VAL A 558 -12.81 -40.63 -21.27
C VAL A 558 -13.22 -39.51 -20.31
N MET A 559 -12.75 -38.30 -20.56
CA MET A 559 -13.28 -37.11 -19.90
C MET A 559 -14.56 -36.69 -20.62
N THR A 560 -15.66 -36.55 -19.88
CA THR A 560 -16.95 -36.09 -20.39
C THR A 560 -16.81 -34.68 -20.97
N GLU A 561 -17.71 -34.32 -21.89
CA GLU A 561 -17.68 -33.06 -22.65
C GLU A 561 -17.46 -31.82 -21.77
N THR A 562 -16.64 -30.92 -22.30
CA THR A 562 -16.30 -29.64 -21.69
C THR A 562 -17.58 -28.82 -21.52
N SER A 563 -17.84 -28.36 -20.29
CA SER A 563 -18.86 -27.33 -20.08
C SER A 563 -18.40 -26.04 -20.79
N VAL A 564 -18.95 -25.81 -21.99
CA VAL A 564 -18.80 -24.53 -22.69
C VAL A 564 -19.58 -23.50 -21.90
N PHE A 565 -18.89 -22.54 -21.31
CA PHE A 565 -19.59 -21.43 -20.65
C PHE A 565 -19.96 -20.36 -21.69
N PRO A 566 -21.23 -19.94 -21.74
CA PRO A 566 -21.62 -18.78 -22.51
C PRO A 566 -21.01 -17.51 -21.91
N ASN A 567 -20.60 -16.60 -22.78
CA ASN A 567 -20.07 -15.28 -22.43
C ASN A 567 -21.16 -14.36 -21.84
N LEU A 568 -21.79 -14.66 -20.69
CA LEU A 568 -22.75 -13.72 -20.09
C LEU A 568 -23.05 -13.99 -18.62
N LEU A 569 -22.53 -13.11 -17.77
CA LEU A 569 -23.16 -12.44 -16.62
C LEU A 569 -24.54 -13.00 -16.18
N LEU A 570 -24.54 -14.00 -15.31
CA LEU A 570 -25.69 -14.38 -14.50
C LEU A 570 -25.49 -13.90 -13.06
N ASP A 571 -26.37 -13.02 -12.60
CA ASP A 571 -26.34 -12.40 -11.27
C ASP A 571 -26.67 -13.39 -10.12
N GLU A 572 -27.00 -14.65 -10.44
CA GLU A 572 -27.44 -15.70 -9.49
C GLU A 572 -26.37 -16.78 -9.22
N GLU A 573 -25.15 -16.65 -9.75
CA GLU A 573 -24.10 -17.64 -9.53
C GLU A 573 -23.42 -17.46 -8.17
N GLU A 574 -23.17 -18.58 -7.48
CA GLU A 574 -22.29 -18.58 -6.30
C GLU A 574 -20.89 -18.08 -6.71
N VAL A 575 -20.42 -17.04 -6.03
CA VAL A 575 -19.09 -16.47 -6.24
C VAL A 575 -18.20 -16.69 -5.02
N VAL A 576 -16.89 -16.73 -5.19
CA VAL A 576 -15.91 -16.61 -4.09
C VAL A 576 -15.07 -15.35 -4.29
N GLY A 577 -14.58 -14.77 -3.19
CA GLY A 577 -13.66 -13.63 -3.25
C GLY A 577 -14.17 -12.40 -2.53
N SER A 578 -14.12 -11.25 -3.18
CA SER A 578 -14.37 -9.95 -2.56
C SER A 578 -15.81 -9.76 -2.08
N MET A 579 -15.96 -9.13 -0.91
CA MET A 579 -17.26 -8.79 -0.30
C MET A 579 -17.77 -7.39 -0.72
N HIS A 580 -17.00 -6.67 -1.53
CA HIS A 580 -17.27 -5.26 -1.86
C HIS A 580 -17.71 -5.07 -3.31
N VAL A 581 -18.06 -6.14 -4.03
CA VAL A 581 -18.57 -6.04 -5.40
C VAL A 581 -20.06 -5.69 -5.35
N PRO A 582 -20.48 -4.49 -5.77
CA PRO A 582 -21.89 -4.13 -5.90
C PRO A 582 -22.58 -5.05 -6.91
N LYS A 583 -23.86 -5.34 -6.68
CA LYS A 583 -24.72 -5.95 -7.69
C LYS A 583 -24.95 -4.99 -8.85
N LEU A 584 -25.18 -5.54 -10.04
CA LEU A 584 -25.52 -4.75 -11.21
C LEU A 584 -26.82 -3.96 -10.99
N GLU A 585 -27.81 -4.57 -10.36
CA GLU A 585 -29.09 -3.93 -10.03
C GLU A 585 -28.91 -2.71 -9.12
N THR A 586 -28.10 -2.81 -8.06
CA THR A 586 -27.78 -1.68 -7.17
C THR A 586 -27.29 -0.48 -7.98
N LEU A 587 -26.30 -0.70 -8.86
CA LEU A 587 -25.75 0.38 -9.69
C LEU A 587 -26.80 0.99 -10.63
N ARG A 588 -27.62 0.16 -11.28
CA ARG A 588 -28.69 0.64 -12.17
C ARG A 588 -29.71 1.48 -11.43
N LEU A 589 -30.11 1.07 -10.22
CA LEU A 589 -31.02 1.83 -9.37
C LEU A 589 -30.40 3.16 -8.95
N THR A 590 -29.14 3.16 -8.49
CA THR A 590 -28.43 4.40 -8.13
C THR A 590 -28.33 5.38 -9.31
N ILE A 591 -28.00 4.88 -10.50
CA ILE A 591 -27.89 5.70 -11.71
C ILE A 591 -29.26 6.29 -12.08
N ALA A 592 -30.33 5.49 -12.05
CA ALA A 592 -31.68 5.96 -12.31
C ALA A 592 -32.12 7.02 -11.29
N ASP A 593 -31.83 6.82 -10.01
CA ASP A 593 -32.20 7.74 -8.93
C ASP A 593 -31.49 9.09 -9.05
N ILE A 594 -30.17 9.10 -9.32
CA ILE A 594 -29.44 10.37 -9.47
C ILE A 594 -29.87 11.14 -10.72
N LEU A 595 -30.17 10.44 -11.82
CA LEU A 595 -30.73 11.05 -13.03
C LEU A 595 -32.12 11.65 -12.75
N ALA A 596 -32.99 10.92 -12.06
CA ALA A 596 -34.31 11.41 -11.66
C ALA A 596 -34.20 12.62 -10.71
N LYS A 597 -33.26 12.59 -9.76
CA LYS A 597 -32.95 13.71 -8.85
C LYS A 597 -32.50 14.94 -9.63
N LEU A 598 -31.61 14.79 -10.61
CA LEU A 598 -31.14 15.89 -11.47
C LEU A 598 -32.27 16.51 -12.28
N GLU A 599 -33.09 15.69 -12.95
CA GLU A 599 -34.22 16.18 -13.75
C GLU A 599 -35.27 16.85 -12.86
N LYS A 600 -35.55 16.32 -11.66
CA LYS A 600 -36.46 16.97 -10.71
C LYS A 600 -35.91 18.33 -10.26
N SER A 601 -34.66 18.39 -9.81
CA SER A 601 -34.02 19.61 -9.32
C SER A 601 -33.92 20.70 -10.39
N LYS A 602 -33.68 20.31 -11.65
CA LYS A 602 -33.65 21.25 -12.80
C LYS A 602 -35.00 21.91 -13.06
N ASN A 603 -36.10 21.22 -12.80
CA ASN A 603 -37.46 21.70 -13.06
C ASN A 603 -38.08 22.49 -11.89
N ILE A 604 -37.42 22.53 -10.73
CA ILE A 604 -37.89 23.28 -9.56
C ILE A 604 -37.30 24.70 -9.61
N PRO A 605 -38.14 25.76 -9.70
CA PRO A 605 -37.66 27.13 -9.64
C PRO A 605 -36.99 27.42 -8.29
N GLY A 606 -35.81 28.04 -8.32
CA GLY A 606 -35.10 28.46 -7.12
C GLY A 606 -34.23 27.37 -6.45
N THR A 607 -34.07 26.19 -7.07
CA THR A 607 -33.11 25.20 -6.56
C THR A 607 -31.71 25.80 -6.47
N PRO A 608 -31.00 25.65 -5.33
CA PRO A 608 -29.67 26.20 -5.15
C PRO A 608 -28.68 25.67 -6.19
N VAL A 609 -27.86 26.57 -6.76
CA VAL A 609 -26.88 26.22 -7.80
C VAL A 609 -25.83 25.23 -7.31
N HIS A 610 -25.42 25.32 -6.04
CA HIS A 610 -24.47 24.37 -5.45
C HIS A 610 -25.05 22.95 -5.37
N GLU A 611 -26.32 22.78 -5.00
CA GLU A 611 -26.97 21.46 -4.98
C GLU A 611 -27.06 20.83 -6.38
N LEU A 612 -27.45 21.63 -7.39
CA LEU A 612 -27.49 21.20 -8.79
C LEU A 612 -26.10 20.80 -9.30
N HIS A 613 -25.10 21.64 -9.05
CA HIS A 613 -23.72 21.38 -9.44
C HIS A 613 -23.16 20.13 -8.75
N ASN A 614 -23.31 20.03 -7.43
CA ASN A 614 -22.75 18.92 -6.65
C ASN A 614 -23.40 17.58 -7.04
N THR A 615 -24.73 17.56 -7.22
CA THR A 615 -25.43 16.35 -7.71
C THR A 615 -24.95 15.97 -9.12
N TYR A 616 -24.74 16.96 -10.00
CA TYR A 616 -24.26 16.70 -11.36
C TYR A 616 -22.79 16.23 -11.36
N THR A 617 -21.92 16.82 -10.54
CA THR A 617 -20.54 16.34 -10.32
C THR A 617 -20.55 14.90 -9.78
N ALA A 618 -21.42 14.57 -8.82
CA ALA A 618 -21.54 13.21 -8.28
C ALA A 618 -21.93 12.18 -9.36
N TYR A 619 -22.86 12.53 -10.26
CA TYR A 619 -23.21 11.70 -11.41
C TYR A 619 -22.00 11.46 -12.34
N VAL A 620 -21.29 12.53 -12.71
CA VAL A 620 -20.11 12.45 -13.58
C VAL A 620 -18.99 11.64 -12.94
N LEU A 621 -18.78 11.78 -11.62
CA LEU A 621 -17.80 11.01 -10.88
C LEU A 621 -18.20 9.53 -10.78
N LEU A 622 -19.47 9.21 -10.51
CA LEU A 622 -19.98 7.84 -10.53
C LEU A 622 -19.73 7.21 -11.90
N PHE A 623 -20.00 7.94 -12.98
CA PHE A 623 -19.72 7.48 -14.35
C PHE A 623 -18.22 7.29 -14.58
N ALA A 624 -17.34 8.15 -14.08
CA ALA A 624 -15.90 7.94 -14.20
C ALA A 624 -15.44 6.69 -13.42
N LEU A 625 -15.82 6.56 -12.15
CA LEU A 625 -15.39 5.47 -11.27
C LEU A 625 -15.90 4.09 -11.73
N ALA A 626 -17.16 4.02 -12.17
CA ALA A 626 -17.80 2.79 -12.64
C ALA A 626 -17.26 2.26 -13.98
N THR A 627 -16.40 3.02 -14.66
CA THR A 627 -15.98 2.72 -16.04
C THR A 627 -14.47 2.72 -16.24
N THR A 628 -13.72 3.41 -15.39
CA THR A 628 -12.26 3.54 -15.53
C THR A 628 -11.48 2.81 -14.45
N ALA A 629 -12.16 2.34 -13.39
CA ALA A 629 -11.57 1.77 -12.18
C ALA A 629 -10.57 2.70 -11.46
N ILE A 630 -10.65 4.02 -11.69
CA ILE A 630 -9.86 5.03 -10.98
C ILE A 630 -10.22 5.04 -9.47
N ARG A 631 -9.31 5.49 -8.62
CA ARG A 631 -9.54 5.52 -7.17
C ARG A 631 -10.43 6.71 -6.82
N ALA A 632 -11.35 6.51 -5.88
CA ALA A 632 -12.20 7.57 -5.38
C ALA A 632 -11.43 8.47 -4.39
N VAL A 633 -10.48 9.26 -4.88
CA VAL A 633 -9.66 10.20 -4.09
C VAL A 633 -10.16 11.63 -4.24
N ARG A 634 -9.55 12.58 -3.50
CA ARG A 634 -9.92 14.01 -3.52
C ARG A 634 -9.88 14.65 -4.92
N LYS A 635 -8.91 14.23 -5.75
CA LYS A 635 -8.67 14.73 -7.10
C LYS A 635 -8.46 13.55 -8.07
N PRO A 636 -9.53 12.85 -8.48
CA PRO A 636 -9.42 11.64 -9.32
C PRO A 636 -8.82 11.93 -10.70
N ILE A 637 -9.10 13.12 -11.25
CA ILE A 637 -8.54 13.59 -12.52
C ILE A 637 -7.87 14.93 -12.25
N PRO A 638 -6.52 14.99 -12.23
CA PRO A 638 -5.79 16.18 -11.82
C PRO A 638 -5.95 17.32 -12.83
N ALA A 639 -5.93 17.03 -14.13
CA ALA A 639 -6.11 18.05 -15.16
C ALA A 639 -6.71 17.55 -16.48
N TRP A 640 -7.24 18.49 -17.27
CA TRP A 640 -7.81 18.19 -18.59
C TRP A 640 -6.77 17.78 -19.64
N PHE A 641 -5.50 18.18 -19.50
CA PHE A 641 -4.46 17.85 -20.47
C PHE A 641 -3.94 16.41 -20.32
N ASP A 642 -4.20 15.76 -19.19
CA ASP A 642 -3.88 14.34 -19.00
C ASP A 642 -4.74 13.43 -19.88
N ILE A 643 -5.82 13.98 -20.44
CA ILE A 643 -6.76 13.28 -21.32
C ILE A 643 -6.37 13.51 -22.79
N ASP A 644 -5.91 12.46 -23.44
CA ASP A 644 -5.87 12.40 -24.90
C ASP A 644 -7.28 12.14 -25.43
N ARG A 645 -7.95 13.20 -25.89
CA ARG A 645 -9.31 13.11 -26.45
C ARG A 645 -9.41 12.28 -27.72
N ALA A 646 -8.34 12.14 -28.50
CA ALA A 646 -8.38 11.40 -29.76
C ALA A 646 -8.47 9.89 -29.51
N THR A 647 -7.71 9.40 -28.54
CA THR A 647 -7.69 7.97 -28.20
C THR A 647 -8.61 7.61 -27.04
N GLY A 648 -8.87 8.56 -26.14
CA GLY A 648 -9.52 8.36 -24.84
C GLY A 648 -8.56 7.89 -23.75
N CYS A 649 -7.26 7.82 -23.99
CA CYS A 649 -6.29 7.52 -22.95
C CYS A 649 -6.16 8.69 -21.97
N CYS A 650 -6.08 8.40 -20.68
CA CYS A 650 -5.91 9.39 -19.63
C CYS A 650 -4.78 8.95 -18.70
N PHE A 651 -3.81 9.83 -18.45
CA PHE A 651 -2.86 9.61 -17.36
C PHE A 651 -3.52 9.91 -16.01
N VAL A 652 -3.29 9.04 -15.03
CA VAL A 652 -3.89 9.11 -13.70
C VAL A 652 -2.83 8.82 -12.65
N SER A 653 -2.62 9.76 -11.74
CA SER A 653 -1.73 9.63 -10.59
C SER A 653 -2.52 9.89 -9.30
N GLU A 654 -2.95 8.80 -8.66
CA GLU A 654 -3.82 8.82 -7.47
C GLU A 654 -3.12 8.09 -6.33
N LYS A 655 -2.98 8.75 -5.16
CA LYS A 655 -2.28 8.17 -4.00
C LYS A 655 -0.88 7.66 -4.40
N ASP A 656 -0.15 8.51 -5.11
CA ASP A 656 1.15 8.21 -5.70
C ASP A 656 2.32 8.71 -4.82
N ASN A 657 3.55 8.44 -5.21
CA ASN A 657 4.76 9.03 -4.62
C ASN A 657 5.31 10.16 -5.53
N ASP A 658 6.43 10.76 -5.13
CA ASP A 658 7.07 11.83 -5.92
C ASP A 658 7.56 11.37 -7.30
N THR A 659 7.80 10.07 -7.47
CA THR A 659 8.34 9.48 -8.71
C THR A 659 7.27 8.92 -9.64
N TYR A 660 5.98 9.16 -9.35
CA TYR A 660 4.86 8.60 -10.11
C TYR A 660 4.82 7.06 -10.15
N GLY A 661 5.32 6.40 -9.09
CA GLY A 661 5.42 4.94 -9.02
C GLY A 661 4.09 4.18 -9.10
N ASN A 662 2.97 4.82 -8.74
CA ASN A 662 1.61 4.30 -8.86
C ASN A 662 0.84 4.95 -10.03
N GLY A 663 1.49 5.81 -10.80
CA GLY A 663 0.95 6.50 -11.96
C GLY A 663 0.66 5.51 -13.07
N ARG A 664 -0.48 5.68 -13.74
CA ARG A 664 -0.90 4.74 -14.79
C ARG A 664 -1.75 5.40 -15.86
N VAL A 665 -1.85 4.73 -16.99
CA VAL A 665 -2.79 5.09 -18.05
C VAL A 665 -4.09 4.33 -17.84
N VAL A 666 -5.22 5.05 -17.89
CA VAL A 666 -6.57 4.48 -17.96
C VAL A 666 -7.22 4.82 -19.29
N TRP A 667 -8.26 4.07 -19.65
CA TRP A 667 -9.03 4.36 -20.86
C TRP A 667 -10.40 4.92 -20.50
N LEU A 668 -10.75 6.05 -21.12
CA LEU A 668 -12.03 6.71 -21.02
C LEU A 668 -12.90 6.31 -22.20
N HIS A 669 -14.04 5.70 -21.90
CA HIS A 669 -15.01 5.32 -22.92
C HIS A 669 -15.53 6.56 -23.69
N PRO A 670 -15.82 6.48 -25.01
CA PRO A 670 -16.31 7.63 -25.79
C PRO A 670 -17.55 8.31 -25.22
N ALA A 671 -18.44 7.56 -24.56
CA ALA A 671 -19.60 8.15 -23.86
C ALA A 671 -19.18 9.01 -22.64
N LEU A 672 -18.17 8.58 -21.89
CA LEU A 672 -17.62 9.36 -20.77
C LEU A 672 -16.90 10.62 -21.26
N LEU A 673 -16.17 10.54 -22.38
CA LEU A 673 -15.58 11.72 -23.00
C LEU A 673 -16.64 12.76 -23.39
N LYS A 674 -17.74 12.32 -24.00
CA LYS A 674 -18.87 13.20 -24.31
C LYS A 674 -19.51 13.79 -23.04
N GLN A 675 -19.63 13.00 -21.98
CA GLN A 675 -20.11 13.50 -20.68
C GLN A 675 -19.15 14.55 -20.10
N PHE A 676 -17.84 14.37 -20.21
CA PHE A 676 -16.85 15.36 -19.82
C PHE A 676 -16.93 16.64 -20.66
N ASP A 677 -17.25 16.55 -21.95
CA ASP A 677 -17.53 17.74 -22.77
C ASP A 677 -18.77 18.48 -22.26
N GLU A 678 -19.84 17.78 -21.89
CA GLU A 678 -21.02 18.39 -21.26
C GLU A 678 -20.70 18.98 -19.89
N TYR A 679 -19.83 18.35 -19.12
CA TYR A 679 -19.35 18.91 -17.85
C TYR A 679 -18.49 20.15 -18.06
N ALA A 680 -17.63 20.18 -19.08
CA ALA A 680 -16.88 21.38 -19.45
C ALA A 680 -17.85 22.53 -19.80
N ARG A 681 -18.86 22.27 -20.64
CA ARG A 681 -19.93 23.24 -20.96
C ARG A 681 -20.70 23.69 -19.71
N HIS A 682 -20.97 22.78 -18.77
CA HIS A 682 -21.58 23.10 -17.49
C HIS A 682 -20.72 24.07 -16.68
N THR A 683 -19.43 23.81 -16.55
CA THR A 683 -18.51 24.72 -15.85
C THR A 683 -18.39 26.07 -16.53
N THR A 684 -18.50 26.15 -17.86
CA THR A 684 -18.60 27.44 -18.58
C THR A 684 -19.86 28.22 -18.18
N ARG A 685 -21.02 27.57 -18.06
CA ARG A 685 -22.26 28.23 -17.59
C ARG A 685 -22.13 28.68 -16.13
N LEU A 686 -21.51 27.85 -15.29
CA LEU A 686 -21.29 28.15 -13.89
C LEU A 686 -20.47 29.44 -13.67
N ARG A 687 -19.61 29.83 -14.63
CA ARG A 687 -18.87 31.10 -14.58
C ARG A 687 -19.78 32.31 -14.38
N GLN A 688 -20.97 32.34 -14.99
CA GLN A 688 -21.92 33.44 -14.85
C GLN A 688 -22.39 33.59 -13.40
N TYR A 689 -22.68 32.46 -12.74
CA TYR A 689 -23.03 32.43 -11.32
C TYR A 689 -21.86 32.85 -10.43
N LEU A 690 -20.66 32.31 -10.67
CA LEU A 690 -19.48 32.64 -9.88
C LEU A 690 -19.07 34.11 -10.04
N ALA A 691 -19.26 34.71 -11.21
CA ALA A 691 -19.02 36.14 -11.42
C ALA A 691 -19.87 37.03 -10.50
N LEU A 692 -21.07 36.57 -10.11
CA LEU A 692 -21.99 37.32 -9.24
C LEU A 692 -21.75 37.04 -7.76
N VAL A 693 -21.31 35.82 -7.41
CA VAL A 693 -21.25 35.37 -6.02
C VAL A 693 -19.83 35.32 -5.46
N ASN A 694 -18.82 35.05 -6.30
CA ASN A 694 -17.45 34.80 -5.87
C ASN A 694 -16.41 34.94 -7.00
N LEU A 695 -15.87 36.15 -7.16
CA LEU A 695 -14.87 36.46 -8.19
C LEU A 695 -13.59 35.62 -8.04
N HIS A 696 -13.15 35.32 -6.81
CA HIS A 696 -11.96 34.49 -6.59
C HIS A 696 -12.17 33.04 -7.05
N ALA A 697 -13.37 32.49 -6.87
CA ALA A 697 -13.72 31.17 -7.41
C ALA A 697 -13.69 31.14 -8.94
N LEU A 698 -14.12 32.24 -9.58
CA LEU A 698 -14.03 32.40 -11.03
C LEU A 698 -12.56 32.41 -11.50
N ASP A 699 -11.68 33.15 -10.83
CA ASP A 699 -10.25 33.17 -11.16
C ASP A 699 -9.62 31.77 -11.11
N LYS A 700 -9.94 30.98 -10.07
CA LYS A 700 -9.47 29.59 -9.96
C LYS A 700 -9.98 28.70 -11.08
N LEU A 701 -11.24 28.88 -11.49
CA LEU A 701 -11.85 28.13 -12.59
C LEU A 701 -11.24 28.52 -13.94
N ASP A 702 -10.87 29.78 -14.11
CA ASP A 702 -10.23 30.28 -15.33
C ASP A 702 -8.78 29.80 -15.44
N ALA A 703 -8.05 29.82 -14.32
CA ALA A 703 -6.69 29.29 -14.23
C ALA A 703 -6.62 27.78 -14.55
N ARG A 704 -7.69 27.01 -14.30
CA ARG A 704 -7.79 25.59 -14.65
C ARG A 704 -7.62 25.32 -16.14
N ASN A 705 -8.11 26.22 -17.00
CA ASN A 705 -8.07 26.01 -18.46
C ASN A 705 -6.71 26.37 -19.07
N SER A 706 -5.77 26.92 -18.29
CA SER A 706 -4.39 27.12 -18.73
C SER A 706 -3.65 25.78 -18.81
N VAL A 707 -2.82 25.57 -19.84
CA VAL A 707 -2.00 24.35 -20.00
C VAL A 707 -0.71 24.53 -19.20
N PRO A 708 -0.54 23.90 -18.02
CA PRO A 708 0.76 23.85 -17.37
C PRO A 708 1.68 22.89 -18.12
N LEU A 709 2.97 23.20 -18.22
CA LEU A 709 3.97 22.16 -18.53
C LEU A 709 4.15 21.31 -17.25
N LEU A 710 3.56 20.12 -17.20
CA LEU A 710 3.85 19.13 -16.16
C LEU A 710 4.94 18.17 -16.63
N SER A 711 5.59 17.49 -15.68
CA SER A 711 6.58 16.43 -15.96
C SER A 711 7.65 16.89 -16.96
N SER A 712 8.17 18.11 -16.75
CA SER A 712 9.16 18.78 -17.60
C SER A 712 10.49 18.89 -16.87
N VAL A 713 11.56 19.34 -17.53
CA VAL A 713 12.85 19.61 -16.86
C VAL A 713 12.66 20.53 -15.63
N ASP A 714 11.72 21.47 -15.73
CA ASP A 714 11.42 22.43 -14.67
C ASP A 714 10.45 21.89 -13.60
N SER A 715 9.83 20.72 -13.82
CA SER A 715 8.98 20.00 -12.88
C SER A 715 9.22 18.50 -13.01
N PRO A 716 10.32 17.99 -12.44
CA PRO A 716 10.79 16.64 -12.69
C PRO A 716 10.01 15.58 -11.89
N ASN A 717 9.14 15.99 -10.97
CA ASN A 717 8.49 15.10 -10.01
C ASN A 717 7.07 15.56 -9.66
N ARG A 718 6.31 14.69 -8.99
CA ARG A 718 4.90 14.94 -8.67
C ARG A 718 4.69 16.13 -7.74
N SER A 719 5.51 16.29 -6.69
CA SER A 719 5.41 17.44 -5.79
C SER A 719 5.54 18.79 -6.53
N ALA A 720 6.44 18.89 -7.50
CA ALA A 720 6.58 20.10 -8.31
C ALA A 720 5.37 20.32 -9.22
N ASP A 721 4.81 19.24 -9.79
CA ASP A 721 3.60 19.28 -10.61
C ASP A 721 2.37 19.72 -9.79
N GLU A 722 2.21 19.21 -8.57
CA GLU A 722 1.15 19.63 -7.65
C GLU A 722 1.28 21.10 -7.24
N SER A 723 2.50 21.58 -7.00
CA SER A 723 2.75 22.99 -6.72
C SER A 723 2.35 23.89 -7.91
N ARG A 724 2.57 23.45 -9.15
CA ARG A 724 2.14 24.18 -10.36
C ARG A 724 0.63 24.20 -10.57
N LEU A 725 -0.04 23.16 -10.11
CA LEU A 725 -1.50 23.06 -10.13
C LEU A 725 -2.14 23.82 -8.95
N GLN A 726 -1.36 24.26 -7.97
CA GLN A 726 -1.86 25.02 -6.83
C GLN A 726 -2.53 26.33 -7.28
N GLY A 727 -3.67 26.65 -6.65
CA GLY A 727 -4.46 27.84 -7.00
C GLY A 727 -5.40 27.64 -8.18
N ARG A 728 -5.43 26.46 -8.83
CA ARG A 728 -6.41 26.11 -9.87
C ARG A 728 -7.53 25.27 -9.27
N ALA A 729 -8.74 25.38 -9.83
CA ALA A 729 -9.81 24.45 -9.52
C ALA A 729 -9.51 23.07 -10.13
N PRO A 730 -9.79 21.94 -9.44
CA PRO A 730 -9.64 20.62 -10.04
C PRO A 730 -10.63 20.41 -11.20
N VAL A 731 -10.42 19.35 -11.99
CA VAL A 731 -11.29 19.02 -13.13
C VAL A 731 -12.73 18.83 -12.68
N LEU A 732 -12.93 17.96 -11.69
CA LEU A 732 -14.19 17.79 -10.98
C LEU A 732 -14.06 18.42 -9.59
N PHE A 733 -15.06 19.18 -9.18
CA PHE A 733 -15.08 19.87 -7.89
C PHE A 733 -16.50 19.96 -7.34
N MET A 734 -16.61 20.21 -6.03
CA MET A 734 -17.86 20.57 -5.38
C MET A 734 -17.91 22.07 -5.11
N LEU A 735 -19.11 22.61 -4.95
CA LEU A 735 -19.34 23.97 -4.48
C LEU A 735 -19.77 23.92 -3.02
N SER A 736 -19.16 24.77 -2.19
CA SER A 736 -19.63 25.01 -0.84
C SER A 736 -20.99 25.69 -0.82
N ASP A 737 -21.82 25.31 0.16
CA ASP A 737 -23.15 25.88 0.38
C ASP A 737 -23.10 27.40 0.59
N TYR A 738 -22.00 27.89 1.16
CA TYR A 738 -21.72 29.31 1.37
C TYR A 738 -20.80 29.86 0.27
N ALA A 739 -21.27 30.87 -0.46
CA ALA A 739 -20.50 31.65 -1.43
C ALA A 739 -19.91 30.88 -2.64
N GLY A 740 -20.27 29.62 -2.88
CA GLY A 740 -19.87 28.89 -4.09
C GLY A 740 -18.36 28.76 -4.26
N HIS A 741 -17.61 28.53 -3.18
CA HIS A 741 -16.20 28.22 -3.28
C HIS A 741 -16.00 26.80 -3.84
N PRO A 742 -15.11 26.61 -4.85
CA PRO A 742 -14.73 25.29 -5.31
C PRO A 742 -13.95 24.56 -4.22
N THR A 743 -14.41 23.37 -3.86
CA THR A 743 -13.75 22.46 -2.92
C THR A 743 -13.41 21.15 -3.63
N ASP A 744 -12.40 20.45 -3.10
CA ASP A 744 -12.07 19.09 -3.56
C ASP A 744 -13.25 18.14 -3.33
N ILE A 745 -13.25 17.02 -4.06
CA ILE A 745 -14.24 15.97 -3.88
C ILE A 745 -13.96 15.28 -2.54
N LEU A 746 -15.01 15.06 -1.74
CA LEU A 746 -14.94 14.21 -0.56
C LEU A 746 -15.79 12.94 -0.82
N PRO A 747 -15.22 11.73 -0.73
CA PRO A 747 -15.95 10.49 -1.02
C PRO A 747 -17.26 10.35 -0.25
N ASP A 748 -17.27 10.70 1.04
CA ASP A 748 -18.48 10.62 1.88
C ASP A 748 -19.58 11.55 1.39
N GLN A 749 -19.24 12.78 0.98
CA GLN A 749 -20.22 13.72 0.41
C GLN A 749 -20.83 13.19 -0.89
N VAL A 750 -20.05 12.49 -1.71
CA VAL A 750 -20.55 11.87 -2.93
C VAL A 750 -21.53 10.75 -2.59
N VAL A 751 -21.21 9.89 -1.60
CA VAL A 751 -22.13 8.84 -1.12
C VAL A 751 -23.46 9.45 -0.66
N ASP A 752 -23.42 10.54 0.11
CA ASP A 752 -24.64 11.25 0.53
C ASP A 752 -25.46 11.78 -0.66
N LEU A 753 -24.78 12.27 -1.71
CA LEU A 753 -25.42 12.77 -2.93
C LEU A 753 -26.07 11.67 -3.77
N LEU A 754 -25.47 10.48 -3.81
CA LEU A 754 -26.03 9.28 -4.45
C LEU A 754 -27.30 8.80 -3.74
N GLY A 755 -27.40 9.02 -2.44
CA GLY A 755 -28.63 8.80 -1.67
C GLY A 755 -28.85 7.34 -1.26
N ALA A 756 -30.09 7.01 -0.89
CA ALA A 756 -30.42 5.76 -0.21
C ALA A 756 -30.18 4.48 -1.05
N SER A 757 -30.17 4.59 -2.38
CA SER A 757 -29.86 3.47 -3.28
C SER A 757 -28.38 3.11 -3.34
N TRP A 758 -27.50 3.90 -2.71
CA TRP A 758 -26.08 3.60 -2.61
C TRP A 758 -25.59 3.74 -1.16
N GLN A 759 -25.46 2.61 -0.48
CA GLN A 759 -24.95 2.53 0.90
C GLN A 759 -23.55 1.91 0.96
N LEU A 760 -22.86 1.89 -0.18
CA LEU A 760 -21.54 1.30 -0.32
C LEU A 760 -20.46 2.38 -0.35
N ARG A 761 -19.24 2.01 0.01
CA ARG A 761 -18.08 2.88 -0.21
C ARG A 761 -17.79 2.99 -1.70
N LEU A 762 -17.34 4.16 -2.16
CA LEU A 762 -17.04 4.38 -3.59
C LEU A 762 -15.96 3.44 -4.14
N VAL A 763 -15.03 2.96 -3.29
CA VAL A 763 -14.03 1.95 -3.67
C VAL A 763 -14.70 0.70 -4.26
N SER A 764 -15.93 0.36 -3.86
CA SER A 764 -16.71 -0.77 -4.40
C SER A 764 -16.86 -0.73 -5.94
N LEU A 765 -16.82 0.46 -6.55
CA LEU A 765 -16.85 0.62 -8.01
C LEU A 765 -15.59 0.05 -8.69
N ARG A 766 -14.44 0.11 -8.01
CA ARG A 766 -13.21 -0.52 -8.49
C ARG A 766 -13.30 -2.05 -8.44
N HIS A 767 -13.91 -2.60 -7.38
CA HIS A 767 -14.22 -4.03 -7.27
C HIS A 767 -15.19 -4.47 -8.37
N PHE A 768 -16.21 -3.66 -8.65
CA PHE A 768 -17.15 -3.86 -9.75
C PHE A 768 -16.45 -3.97 -11.10
N VAL A 769 -15.70 -2.94 -11.51
CA VAL A 769 -15.07 -2.90 -12.84
C VAL A 769 -14.13 -4.08 -13.03
N ARG A 770 -13.29 -4.37 -12.03
CA ARG A 770 -12.37 -5.51 -12.12
C ARG A 770 -13.12 -6.83 -12.28
N THR A 771 -14.12 -7.08 -11.44
CA THR A 771 -14.89 -8.32 -11.46
C THR A 771 -15.64 -8.49 -12.78
N GLN A 772 -16.26 -7.42 -13.29
CA GLN A 772 -17.00 -7.46 -14.55
C GLN A 772 -16.08 -7.70 -15.76
N LEU A 773 -14.91 -7.06 -15.82
CA LEU A 773 -13.94 -7.32 -16.88
C LEU A 773 -13.42 -8.77 -16.84
N LEU A 774 -13.13 -9.28 -15.65
CA LEU A 774 -12.69 -10.67 -15.45
C LEU A 774 -13.77 -11.66 -15.91
N GLN A 775 -15.03 -11.42 -15.52
CA GLN A 775 -16.17 -12.23 -15.94
C GLN A 775 -16.46 -12.14 -17.44
N ALA A 776 -16.20 -10.99 -18.06
CA ALA A 776 -16.32 -10.80 -19.50
C ALA A 776 -15.21 -11.52 -20.29
N GLY A 777 -14.23 -12.14 -19.62
CA GLY A 777 -13.11 -12.83 -20.27
C GLY A 777 -11.95 -11.93 -20.67
N CYS A 778 -11.93 -10.67 -20.20
CA CYS A 778 -10.81 -9.76 -20.44
C CYS A 778 -9.55 -10.29 -19.76
N SER A 779 -8.39 -10.13 -20.40
CA SER A 779 -7.15 -10.68 -19.85
C SER A 779 -6.69 -9.99 -18.58
N GLY A 780 -6.26 -10.79 -17.60
CA GLY A 780 -5.75 -10.32 -16.32
C GLY A 780 -4.63 -9.28 -16.48
N THR A 781 -3.75 -9.46 -17.47
CA THR A 781 -2.69 -8.49 -17.80
C THR A 781 -3.27 -7.11 -18.19
N LEU A 782 -4.34 -7.07 -18.99
CA LEU A 782 -4.96 -5.82 -19.44
C LEU A 782 -5.72 -5.14 -18.30
N ILE A 783 -6.41 -5.94 -17.48
CA ILE A 783 -7.12 -5.49 -16.28
C ILE A 783 -6.10 -4.93 -15.28
N ASN A 784 -4.99 -5.62 -15.05
CA ASN A 784 -3.91 -5.16 -14.16
C ASN A 784 -3.24 -3.90 -14.70
N ALA A 785 -3.11 -3.76 -16.02
CA ALA A 785 -2.62 -2.52 -16.64
C ALA A 785 -3.55 -1.33 -16.37
N LEU A 786 -4.87 -1.54 -16.49
CA LEU A 786 -5.89 -0.52 -16.18
C LEU A 786 -5.90 -0.14 -14.69
N LEU A 787 -5.78 -1.13 -13.80
CA LEU A 787 -5.84 -0.92 -12.36
C LEU A 787 -4.49 -0.50 -11.75
N GLY A 788 -3.37 -0.68 -12.44
CA GLY A 788 -2.04 -0.46 -11.88
C GLY A 788 -1.65 -1.54 -10.86
N HIS A 789 -1.95 -2.80 -11.16
CA HIS A 789 -1.62 -3.96 -10.32
C HIS A 789 -0.43 -4.78 -10.87
N GLY A 790 0.48 -4.15 -11.62
CA GLY A 790 1.67 -4.85 -12.11
C GLY A 790 2.64 -5.16 -10.97
N ASP A 791 2.93 -6.43 -10.73
CA ASP A 791 4.05 -6.81 -9.88
C ASP A 791 5.39 -6.53 -10.58
N ARG A 792 6.50 -6.70 -9.86
CA ARG A 792 7.84 -6.56 -10.44
C ARG A 792 7.99 -7.49 -11.65
N GLY A 793 8.29 -6.93 -12.82
CA GLY A 793 8.37 -7.65 -14.10
C GLY A 793 7.09 -7.69 -14.93
N GLN A 794 6.01 -7.11 -14.41
CA GLN A 794 4.71 -7.04 -15.08
C GLN A 794 4.26 -5.59 -15.34
N SER A 795 5.19 -4.63 -15.32
CA SER A 795 4.86 -3.23 -15.59
C SER A 795 4.33 -3.07 -17.03
N PRO A 796 3.09 -2.61 -17.22
CA PRO A 796 2.45 -2.55 -18.54
C PRO A 796 3.07 -1.50 -19.48
N TRP A 797 3.77 -0.51 -18.92
CA TRP A 797 4.32 0.63 -19.67
C TRP A 797 5.83 0.80 -19.44
N GLY A 798 6.51 -0.20 -18.88
CA GLY A 798 7.96 -0.18 -18.70
C GLY A 798 8.72 -0.41 -20.02
N ASP A 799 10.03 -0.17 -20.01
CA ASP A 799 10.92 -0.23 -21.19
C ASP A 799 10.86 -1.55 -21.96
N TYR A 800 10.56 -2.66 -21.28
CA TYR A 800 10.47 -4.01 -21.85
C TYR A 800 9.03 -4.49 -22.05
N SER A 801 8.05 -3.62 -21.85
CA SER A 801 6.66 -3.99 -22.07
C SER A 801 6.44 -4.28 -23.55
N THR A 802 5.88 -5.45 -23.82
CA THR A 802 5.45 -5.86 -25.16
C THR A 802 3.97 -5.56 -25.40
N LEU A 803 3.28 -4.92 -24.44
CA LEU A 803 1.86 -4.59 -24.53
C LEU A 803 1.66 -3.33 -25.39
N PRO A 804 1.06 -3.43 -26.60
CA PRO A 804 0.83 -2.26 -27.43
C PRO A 804 -0.35 -1.45 -26.86
N PRO A 805 -0.19 -0.14 -26.57
CA PRO A 805 -1.27 0.68 -25.99
C PRO A 805 -2.56 0.67 -26.82
N GLU A 806 -2.45 0.65 -28.15
CA GLU A 806 -3.61 0.60 -29.05
C GLU A 806 -4.39 -0.71 -28.93
N VAL A 807 -3.69 -1.84 -28.83
CA VAL A 807 -4.31 -3.17 -28.66
C VAL A 807 -4.97 -3.28 -27.30
N TRP A 808 -4.28 -2.84 -26.25
CA TRP A 808 -4.83 -2.76 -24.89
C TRP A 808 -6.15 -1.97 -24.87
N ARG A 809 -6.13 -0.76 -25.46
CA ARG A 809 -7.29 0.11 -25.57
C ARG A 809 -8.46 -0.57 -26.29
N LYS A 810 -8.19 -1.17 -27.46
CA LYS A 810 -9.21 -1.83 -28.29
C LYS A 810 -9.86 -2.99 -27.53
N GLN A 811 -9.05 -3.83 -26.88
CA GLN A 811 -9.57 -4.96 -26.12
C GLN A 811 -10.35 -4.51 -24.89
N LEU A 812 -9.91 -3.48 -24.17
CA LEU A 812 -10.72 -2.91 -23.09
C LEU A 812 -12.06 -2.37 -23.61
N ALA A 813 -12.07 -1.71 -24.76
CA ALA A 813 -13.29 -1.20 -25.38
C ALA A 813 -14.29 -2.32 -25.70
N GLU A 814 -13.82 -3.43 -26.26
CA GLU A 814 -14.64 -4.61 -26.60
C GLU A 814 -15.34 -5.22 -25.38
N HIS A 815 -14.68 -5.23 -24.21
CA HIS A 815 -15.22 -5.82 -22.99
C HIS A 815 -16.02 -4.83 -22.14
N LEU A 816 -15.59 -3.57 -22.08
CA LEU A 816 -16.22 -2.56 -21.23
C LEU A 816 -17.52 -2.02 -21.86
N ALA A 817 -17.58 -1.79 -23.17
CA ALA A 817 -18.76 -1.19 -23.81
C ALA A 817 -20.08 -1.96 -23.55
N PRO A 818 -20.11 -3.32 -23.60
CA PRO A 818 -21.31 -4.08 -23.22
C PRO A 818 -21.70 -3.90 -21.74
N ILE A 819 -20.72 -3.81 -20.84
CA ILE A 819 -20.96 -3.58 -19.41
C ILE A 819 -21.63 -2.21 -19.22
N LEU A 820 -21.13 -1.17 -19.91
CA LEU A 820 -21.68 0.19 -19.85
C LEU A 820 -23.12 0.26 -20.34
N ASN A 821 -23.43 -0.39 -21.46
CA ASN A 821 -24.78 -0.43 -22.01
C ASN A 821 -25.79 -1.04 -21.03
N ARG A 822 -25.34 -1.93 -20.13
CA ARG A 822 -26.20 -2.53 -19.10
C ARG A 822 -26.40 -1.67 -17.86
N LEU A 823 -25.50 -0.70 -17.60
CA LEU A 823 -25.54 0.14 -16.39
C LEU A 823 -26.57 1.27 -16.49
N GLY A 824 -26.93 1.70 -17.70
CA GLY A 824 -27.92 2.78 -17.90
C GLY A 824 -27.35 4.19 -17.75
N PHE A 825 -26.04 4.37 -17.92
CA PHE A 825 -25.46 5.71 -18.01
C PHE A 825 -25.91 6.43 -19.28
N GLU A 826 -26.26 7.70 -19.14
CA GLU A 826 -26.69 8.57 -20.23
C GLU A 826 -25.78 9.79 -20.35
N ILE A 827 -25.72 10.39 -21.54
CA ILE A 827 -25.01 11.67 -21.70
C ILE A 827 -25.99 12.78 -21.30
N VAL A 828 -25.74 13.38 -20.14
CA VAL A 828 -26.58 14.40 -19.54
C VAL A 828 -25.98 15.78 -19.81
N ALA A 829 -26.75 16.66 -20.44
CA ALA A 829 -26.34 18.04 -20.63
C ALA A 829 -26.38 18.84 -19.32
N SER A 830 -25.67 19.97 -19.27
CA SER A 830 -25.67 20.84 -18.09
C SER A 830 -27.10 21.15 -17.58
N PRO A 831 -27.41 20.91 -16.30
CA PRO A 831 -28.72 21.19 -15.71
C PRO A 831 -28.96 22.70 -15.51
N LEU A 832 -27.94 23.54 -15.66
CA LEU A 832 -28.11 24.99 -15.65
C LEU A 832 -28.70 25.47 -16.98
N LEU A 833 -29.69 26.37 -16.93
CA LEU A 833 -30.33 26.94 -18.11
C LEU A 833 -29.30 27.55 -19.08
N LYS A 834 -29.57 27.46 -20.38
CA LYS A 834 -28.79 28.20 -21.39
C LYS A 834 -29.14 29.68 -21.22
N SER A 835 -28.12 30.51 -21.01
CA SER A 835 -28.24 31.98 -21.05
C SER A 835 -28.63 32.46 -22.44
#